data_AF-A0A6J3KUV9-F1
#
_entry.id   AF-A0A6J3KUV9-F1
#
_cell.length_a   1.000
_cell.length_b   1.000
_cell.length_c   1.000
_cell.angle_alpha   90.00
_cell.angle_beta   90.00
_cell.angle_gamma   90.00
#
_symmetry.space_group_name_H-M   'P 1'
#
loop_
_entity.id
_entity.type
_entity.pdbx_description
1 polymer ?
#
loop_
_entity_poly.entity_id
_entity_poly.type
_entity_poly.pdbx_seq_one_letter_code
_entity_poly.pdbx_strand_id
1 'polypeptide(L)'
;MLLPGTAKRIYNLQSKQLVKLFSRILLQDEDEMLEHLEQGDVSETIRVFFENSVALKPALKSVLTIQEVDEFLQQLSLLTKEDEQIRHFRSIVSRCTAGDLKMIIRLIKHDLRINAGPKHILAAVHDDAYKAFQTSRDLDSVIERCWRGSPKFDKPSSSPGPSSNVKITLSLMTPVLPMLAEACKSVEMAMKKCPNGMLAEVKYDGERVQVHKKGNEFRYFSRSLKPVLPHKVNLFKNYIPKAFPDGDDLILDSEILMIDTKTGQPLPFGTLGIHKKAEFKDANACLFVFDCIYYNGVVLLHKSMMERRQILRESMTEIPNRIMLSEIKEVYKSQDLAEMIARVLKMGLEGLVLKDIHSKYEPGKRHWLKVKKDYLYDGAMADSADLVVLGAWYGTGNKGGMMSVFLMGCYDEDRGNWVTVTKVHTGHDDATLVMLQDELDMIKISKDPAKVPSWLRANKPMIPDFVAKDPKKQPVWEITGAEFTNQGVHTADGISIRFPRVTRIRSDKDWSSATTLNDLRRLFKQSSESIDLSLLLSSTSDHKEEGDDKTTRQDTLPNAQAKQERKLKSPSKRNDDFKSIKKNSSPYKSPAKSKATSNRVRADTSKKTNEKVCGSAGTNVSDQKDAEQAEFYAFVNNDYIEYSAMGIPLNWIEGRKPENGLPSDAKPLCNLTDNELTSKSILKGAPVSLASGFTKSKEEDIRKLLKTLGAKVLNDQERSAAMYVVHSSKEIPSSLVREYEDVSKKARHVSVSWVEAVVSTCEIQETEEHAVELIADYCSCPCLHR
;
A
#
# COMPACT_ATOMS: atom_id res chain seq x y z
N MET A 1 -16.49 10.40 -3.44
CA MET A 1 -15.43 10.77 -2.46
C MET A 1 -15.44 9.99 -1.14
N LEU A 2 -16.51 9.88 -0.33
CA LEU A 2 -16.47 9.23 1.01
C LEU A 2 -15.98 7.77 1.04
N LEU A 3 -16.02 7.05 -0.08
CA LEU A 3 -15.55 5.67 -0.22
C LEU A 3 -14.39 5.57 -1.24
N PRO A 4 -13.23 6.21 -1.03
CA PRO A 4 -12.17 6.26 -2.04
C PRO A 4 -11.49 4.91 -2.26
N GLY A 5 -11.64 3.97 -1.31
CA GLY A 5 -11.24 2.58 -1.45
C GLY A 5 -12.21 1.69 -2.24
N THR A 6 -13.37 2.21 -2.66
CA THR A 6 -14.37 1.47 -3.45
C THR A 6 -14.22 1.75 -4.94
N ALA A 7 -14.37 3.01 -5.35
CA ALA A 7 -14.12 3.47 -6.72
C ALA A 7 -12.62 3.77 -6.89
N LYS A 8 -11.78 2.73 -6.93
CA LYS A 8 -10.32 2.86 -6.97
C LYS A 8 -9.83 3.32 -8.35
N ARG A 9 -9.82 4.64 -8.55
CA ARG A 9 -8.87 5.33 -9.45
C ARG A 9 -7.44 4.92 -9.06
N ILE A 10 -6.48 4.92 -9.98
CA ILE A 10 -5.08 4.59 -9.69
C ILE A 10 -4.23 5.80 -10.00
N TYR A 11 -3.63 6.41 -8.98
CA TYR A 11 -2.84 7.64 -9.12
C TYR A 11 -1.33 7.39 -9.28
N ASN A 12 -0.87 6.13 -9.18
CA ASN A 12 0.54 5.74 -9.23
C ASN A 12 1.47 6.44 -8.20
N LEU A 13 0.89 6.96 -7.12
CA LEU A 13 1.58 7.75 -6.08
C LEU A 13 1.65 7.01 -4.74
N GLN A 14 2.86 6.59 -4.36
CA GLN A 14 3.18 6.08 -3.03
C GLN A 14 3.64 7.19 -2.08
N SER A 15 3.71 6.89 -0.78
CA SER A 15 4.01 7.92 0.24
C SER A 15 5.35 8.62 0.02
N LYS A 16 6.40 7.89 -0.38
CA LYS A 16 7.70 8.48 -0.73
C LYS A 16 7.66 9.35 -1.99
N GLN A 17 6.91 8.92 -3.02
CA GLN A 17 6.74 9.73 -4.23
C GLN A 17 5.98 11.03 -3.91
N LEU A 18 4.93 10.96 -3.09
CA LEU A 18 4.21 12.15 -2.61
C LEU A 18 5.14 13.10 -1.86
N VAL A 19 5.99 12.60 -0.96
CA VAL A 19 7.02 13.44 -0.29
C VAL A 19 7.94 14.10 -1.32
N LYS A 20 8.53 13.33 -2.26
CA LYS A 20 9.39 13.86 -3.34
C LYS A 20 8.71 14.89 -4.27
N LEU A 21 7.41 14.74 -4.55
CA LEU A 21 6.68 15.75 -5.33
C LEU A 21 6.44 17.00 -4.49
N PHE A 22 6.07 16.84 -3.21
CA PHE A 22 5.74 17.97 -2.34
C PHE A 22 6.96 18.73 -1.79
N SER A 23 8.14 18.11 -1.63
CA SER A 23 9.39 18.82 -1.37
C SER A 23 9.70 19.85 -2.47
N ARG A 24 9.54 19.44 -3.74
CA ARG A 24 9.66 20.29 -4.95
C ARG A 24 8.53 21.33 -5.13
N ILE A 25 7.35 21.09 -4.58
CA ILE A 25 6.22 22.05 -4.64
C ILE A 25 6.35 23.11 -3.55
N LEU A 26 6.70 22.69 -2.34
CA LEU A 26 6.73 23.54 -1.14
C LEU A 26 8.09 24.18 -0.86
N LEU A 27 9.12 23.79 -1.62
CA LEU A 27 10.53 24.14 -1.40
C LEU A 27 10.95 23.81 0.04
N GLN A 28 10.83 22.53 0.38
CA GLN A 28 11.17 21.96 1.69
C GLN A 28 12.16 20.82 1.51
N ASP A 29 12.93 20.51 2.55
CA ASP A 29 13.91 19.42 2.50
C ASP A 29 13.21 18.05 2.39
N GLU A 30 13.69 17.18 1.49
CA GLU A 30 13.07 15.86 1.28
C GLU A 30 13.37 14.90 2.43
N ASP A 31 14.55 14.97 3.04
CA ASP A 31 14.96 14.07 4.11
C ASP A 31 14.24 14.41 5.44
N GLU A 32 14.05 15.71 5.76
CA GLU A 32 13.20 16.14 6.88
C GLU A 32 11.75 15.66 6.72
N MET A 33 11.19 15.77 5.51
CA MET A 33 9.85 15.25 5.21
C MET A 33 9.79 13.72 5.29
N LEU A 34 10.86 13.02 4.93
CA LEU A 34 10.96 11.55 5.06
C LEU A 34 11.11 11.10 6.51
N GLU A 35 11.80 11.86 7.37
CA GLU A 35 11.86 11.60 8.82
C GLU A 35 10.49 11.86 9.47
N HIS A 36 9.82 12.97 9.16
CA HIS A 36 8.46 13.19 9.67
C HIS A 36 7.46 12.11 9.18
N LEU A 37 7.68 11.52 8.00
CA LEU A 37 6.88 10.40 7.49
C LEU A 37 7.01 9.12 8.34
N GLU A 38 8.02 8.99 9.22
CA GLU A 38 8.14 7.88 10.18
C GLU A 38 6.95 7.82 11.16
N GLN A 39 6.27 8.96 11.40
CA GLN A 39 4.98 9.03 12.11
C GLN A 39 3.82 8.32 11.37
N GLY A 40 4.05 7.84 10.14
CA GLY A 40 3.14 6.94 9.43
C GLY A 40 1.91 7.58 8.79
N ASP A 41 1.84 8.91 8.67
CA ASP A 41 0.82 9.63 7.87
C ASP A 41 1.43 10.68 6.92
N VAL A 42 1.49 10.33 5.63
CA VAL A 42 1.94 11.26 4.58
C VAL A 42 0.99 12.44 4.39
N SER A 43 -0.29 12.30 4.72
CA SER A 43 -1.24 13.43 4.67
C SER A 43 -1.05 14.42 5.82
N GLU A 44 -0.49 13.96 6.95
CA GLU A 44 -0.09 14.82 8.06
C GLU A 44 1.25 15.49 7.78
N THR A 45 2.22 14.73 7.28
CA THR A 45 3.53 15.24 6.86
C THR A 45 3.36 16.39 5.86
N ILE A 46 2.62 16.17 4.77
CA ILE A 46 2.39 17.22 3.77
C ILE A 46 1.61 18.41 4.37
N ARG A 47 0.73 18.19 5.36
CA ARG A 47 0.03 19.30 6.05
C ARG A 47 1.02 20.18 6.81
N VAL A 48 1.85 19.59 7.67
CA VAL A 48 2.79 20.32 8.53
C VAL A 48 3.78 21.14 7.70
N PHE A 49 4.39 20.52 6.67
CA PHE A 49 5.33 21.22 5.78
C PHE A 49 4.65 22.24 4.85
N PHE A 50 3.35 22.12 4.57
CA PHE A 50 2.58 23.15 3.87
C PHE A 50 2.19 24.33 4.78
N GLU A 51 1.86 24.08 6.05
CA GLU A 51 1.60 25.13 7.04
C GLU A 51 2.85 26.00 7.29
N ASN A 52 4.05 25.39 7.21
CA ASN A 52 5.33 26.07 7.42
C ASN A 52 6.02 26.56 6.12
N SER A 53 5.46 26.29 4.93
CA SER A 53 6.11 26.65 3.66
C SER A 53 6.13 28.17 3.45
N VAL A 54 7.32 28.72 3.20
CA VAL A 54 7.50 30.13 2.80
C VAL A 54 7.09 30.34 1.33
N ALA A 55 7.33 29.35 0.48
CA ALA A 55 7.08 29.42 -0.97
C ALA A 55 5.60 29.38 -1.34
N LEU A 56 4.78 28.63 -0.58
CA LEU A 56 3.36 28.44 -0.86
C LEU A 56 2.56 28.45 0.45
N LYS A 57 1.95 29.60 0.75
CA LYS A 57 1.12 29.76 1.96
C LYS A 57 -0.27 29.13 1.77
N PRO A 58 -0.82 28.42 2.78
CA PRO A 58 -2.18 27.89 2.71
C PRO A 58 -3.24 28.99 2.55
N ALA A 59 -4.32 28.67 1.83
CA ALA A 59 -5.47 29.56 1.73
C ALA A 59 -6.13 29.76 3.10
N LEU A 60 -6.64 30.98 3.37
CA LEU A 60 -7.28 31.34 4.64
C LEU A 60 -8.68 30.71 4.83
N LYS A 61 -9.33 30.29 3.75
CA LYS A 61 -10.66 29.68 3.74
C LYS A 61 -10.72 28.61 2.66
N SER A 62 -11.41 27.51 2.95
CA SER A 62 -11.70 26.47 1.94
C SER A 62 -12.73 27.03 0.95
N VAL A 63 -12.35 27.06 -0.32
CA VAL A 63 -13.17 27.54 -1.45
C VAL A 63 -13.35 26.47 -2.54
N LEU A 64 -12.79 25.28 -2.32
CA LEU A 64 -12.84 24.17 -3.27
C LEU A 64 -14.18 23.44 -3.15
N THR A 65 -14.87 23.29 -4.28
CA THR A 65 -16.06 22.45 -4.36
C THR A 65 -15.66 20.97 -4.44
N ILE A 66 -16.57 20.08 -4.04
CA ILE A 66 -16.34 18.64 -4.14
C ILE A 66 -16.22 18.19 -5.61
N GLN A 67 -16.87 18.90 -6.54
CA GLN A 67 -16.80 18.65 -7.98
C GLN A 67 -15.39 18.95 -8.53
N GLU A 68 -14.82 20.10 -8.20
CA GLU A 68 -13.44 20.46 -8.58
C GLU A 68 -12.42 19.45 -8.02
N VAL A 69 -12.60 18.98 -6.78
CA VAL A 69 -11.74 17.95 -6.19
C VAL A 69 -11.90 16.60 -6.91
N ASP A 70 -13.11 16.21 -7.29
CA ASP A 70 -13.33 14.95 -8.00
C ASP A 70 -12.77 14.99 -9.43
N GLU A 71 -12.92 16.11 -10.14
CA GLU A 71 -12.33 16.35 -11.46
C GLU A 71 -10.79 16.39 -11.39
N PHE A 72 -10.22 17.12 -10.42
CA PHE A 72 -8.78 17.12 -10.14
C PHE A 72 -8.25 15.69 -9.96
N LEU A 73 -8.93 14.87 -9.14
CA LEU A 73 -8.56 13.47 -8.94
C LEU A 73 -8.74 12.63 -10.22
N GLN A 74 -9.78 12.88 -11.02
CA GLN A 74 -9.97 12.16 -12.29
C GLN A 74 -8.80 12.42 -13.23
N GLN A 75 -8.42 13.68 -13.44
CA GLN A 75 -7.27 14.05 -14.26
C GLN A 75 -5.96 13.49 -13.69
N LEU A 76 -5.73 13.59 -12.38
CA LEU A 76 -4.54 13.02 -11.73
C LEU A 76 -4.39 11.51 -11.97
N SER A 77 -5.49 10.77 -12.11
CA SER A 77 -5.45 9.33 -12.37
C SER A 77 -5.04 8.94 -13.80
N LEU A 78 -4.95 9.91 -14.71
CA LEU A 78 -4.44 9.73 -16.07
C LEU A 78 -2.92 10.02 -16.16
N LEU A 79 -2.36 10.76 -15.21
CA LEU A 79 -0.97 11.22 -15.24
C LEU A 79 0.00 10.18 -14.68
N THR A 80 1.13 9.99 -15.35
CA THR A 80 2.18 9.03 -14.96
C THR A 80 3.56 9.66 -14.78
N LYS A 81 3.85 10.80 -15.41
CA LYS A 81 5.14 11.51 -15.31
C LYS A 81 5.15 12.46 -14.09
N GLU A 82 6.28 12.52 -13.38
CA GLU A 82 6.41 13.35 -12.16
C GLU A 82 6.13 14.84 -12.44
N ASP A 83 6.63 15.39 -13.54
CA ASP A 83 6.50 16.84 -13.84
C ASP A 83 5.08 17.25 -14.26
N GLU A 84 4.30 16.32 -14.84
CA GLU A 84 2.87 16.51 -15.10
C GLU A 84 2.10 16.50 -13.77
N GLN A 85 2.40 15.54 -12.89
CA GLN A 85 1.79 15.44 -11.57
C GLN A 85 2.11 16.68 -10.71
N ILE A 86 3.35 17.18 -10.71
CA ILE A 86 3.76 18.41 -10.01
C ILE A 86 2.97 19.62 -10.53
N ARG A 87 2.90 19.82 -11.86
CA ARG A 87 2.12 20.91 -12.48
C ARG A 87 0.63 20.82 -12.10
N HIS A 88 0.07 19.61 -12.13
CA HIS A 88 -1.32 19.38 -11.75
C HIS A 88 -1.56 19.68 -10.27
N PHE A 89 -0.71 19.21 -9.34
CA PHE A 89 -0.81 19.57 -7.92
C PHE A 89 -0.69 21.10 -7.70
N ARG A 90 0.23 21.79 -8.38
CA ARG A 90 0.36 23.25 -8.27
C ARG A 90 -0.93 24.01 -8.65
N SER A 91 -1.76 23.46 -9.54
CA SER A 91 -3.05 24.06 -9.92
C SER A 91 -4.09 24.11 -8.80
N ILE A 92 -4.04 23.18 -7.84
CA ILE A 92 -5.01 23.10 -6.72
C ILE A 92 -4.41 23.54 -5.39
N VAL A 93 -3.12 23.30 -5.13
CA VAL A 93 -2.47 23.56 -3.82
C VAL A 93 -2.57 25.03 -3.40
N SER A 94 -2.46 25.98 -4.33
CA SER A 94 -2.61 27.42 -4.07
C SER A 94 -4.01 27.84 -3.58
N ARG A 95 -5.03 27.00 -3.80
CA ARG A 95 -6.42 27.22 -3.37
C ARG A 95 -6.80 26.41 -2.12
N CYS A 96 -5.92 25.52 -1.66
CA CYS A 96 -6.15 24.65 -0.51
C CYS A 96 -5.87 25.38 0.81
N THR A 97 -6.77 25.22 1.80
CA THR A 97 -6.32 25.27 3.20
C THR A 97 -5.45 24.05 3.49
N ALA A 98 -4.69 24.07 4.58
CA ALA A 98 -3.92 22.92 5.03
C ALA A 98 -4.81 21.67 5.31
N GLY A 99 -6.04 21.89 5.76
CA GLY A 99 -7.05 20.83 5.93
C GLY A 99 -7.52 20.22 4.60
N ASP A 100 -7.75 21.06 3.58
CA ASP A 100 -8.16 20.59 2.25
C ASP A 100 -7.07 19.72 1.62
N LEU A 101 -5.81 20.17 1.66
CA LEU A 101 -4.68 19.42 1.10
C LEU A 101 -4.53 18.06 1.79
N LYS A 102 -4.57 18.01 3.13
CA LYS A 102 -4.57 16.76 3.89
C LYS A 102 -5.68 15.80 3.43
N MET A 103 -6.89 16.30 3.22
CA MET A 103 -8.02 15.48 2.76
C MET A 103 -7.86 15.01 1.30
N ILE A 104 -7.30 15.83 0.41
CA ILE A 104 -6.97 15.44 -0.97
C ILE A 104 -5.91 14.33 -0.97
N ILE A 105 -4.84 14.45 -0.17
CA ILE A 105 -3.83 13.40 -0.04
C ILE A 105 -4.44 12.09 0.52
N ARG A 106 -5.39 12.18 1.47
CA ARG A 106 -6.12 11.00 1.98
C ARG A 106 -7.01 10.34 0.92
N LEU A 107 -7.66 11.11 0.06
CA LEU A 107 -8.39 10.59 -1.10
C LEU A 107 -7.45 9.87 -2.09
N ILE A 108 -6.26 10.43 -2.34
CA ILE A 108 -5.21 9.83 -3.20
C ILE A 108 -4.66 8.53 -2.58
N LYS A 109 -4.46 8.50 -1.26
CA LYS A 109 -4.04 7.29 -0.52
C LYS A 109 -5.15 6.25 -0.34
N HIS A 110 -6.38 6.54 -0.76
CA HIS A 110 -7.59 5.73 -0.58
C HIS A 110 -7.99 5.44 0.88
N ASP A 111 -7.52 6.25 1.82
CA ASP A 111 -7.79 6.10 3.25
C ASP A 111 -8.04 7.46 3.92
N LEU A 112 -9.28 7.67 4.35
CA LEU A 112 -9.71 8.89 5.05
C LEU A 112 -9.42 8.86 6.55
N ARG A 113 -9.04 7.69 7.11
CA ARG A 113 -8.87 7.44 8.56
C ARG A 113 -10.11 7.76 9.42
N ILE A 114 -11.29 7.47 8.89
CA ILE A 114 -12.59 7.68 9.58
C ILE A 114 -13.21 6.38 10.14
N ASN A 115 -12.53 5.23 10.01
CA ASN A 115 -13.02 3.89 10.38
C ASN A 115 -14.39 3.48 9.79
N ALA A 116 -14.90 4.23 8.81
CA ALA A 116 -16.16 4.01 8.13
C ALA A 116 -15.95 3.47 6.71
N GLY A 117 -16.28 2.19 6.51
CA GLY A 117 -16.33 1.55 5.18
C GLY A 117 -17.72 1.61 4.54
N PRO A 118 -17.93 0.93 3.39
CA PRO A 118 -19.19 0.96 2.65
C PRO A 118 -20.41 0.58 3.49
N LYS A 119 -20.27 -0.35 4.46
CA LYS A 119 -21.36 -0.72 5.39
C LYS A 119 -21.91 0.49 6.16
N HIS A 120 -21.02 1.32 6.71
CA HIS A 120 -21.42 2.44 7.56
C HIS A 120 -21.93 3.61 6.72
N ILE A 121 -21.25 3.91 5.60
CA ILE A 121 -21.63 5.02 4.72
C ILE A 121 -22.95 4.72 3.97
N LEU A 122 -23.16 3.50 3.48
CA LEU A 122 -24.38 3.16 2.74
C LEU A 122 -25.60 2.96 3.65
N ALA A 123 -25.42 2.51 4.88
CA ALA A 123 -26.50 2.47 5.87
C ALA A 123 -27.08 3.87 6.16
N ALA A 124 -26.27 4.93 6.03
CA ALA A 124 -26.75 6.32 6.14
C ALA A 124 -27.49 6.82 4.88
N VAL A 125 -27.45 6.08 3.76
CA VAL A 125 -28.20 6.38 2.53
C VAL A 125 -29.55 5.66 2.53
N HIS A 126 -29.55 4.35 2.77
CA HIS A 126 -30.75 3.51 2.84
C HIS A 126 -30.41 2.14 3.46
N ASP A 127 -31.32 1.54 4.25
CA ASP A 127 -31.08 0.27 4.94
C ASP A 127 -30.63 -0.87 4.00
N ASP A 128 -31.21 -0.94 2.80
CA ASP A 128 -30.86 -1.92 1.78
C ASP A 128 -29.69 -1.52 0.87
N ALA A 129 -29.20 -0.27 0.92
CA ALA A 129 -28.15 0.20 0.01
C ALA A 129 -26.86 -0.64 0.14
N TYR A 130 -26.48 -1.02 1.38
CA TYR A 130 -25.33 -1.89 1.57
C TYR A 130 -25.54 -3.27 0.94
N LYS A 131 -26.71 -3.90 1.11
CA LYS A 131 -27.03 -5.21 0.51
C LYS A 131 -27.01 -5.13 -1.02
N ALA A 132 -27.59 -4.07 -1.59
CA ALA A 132 -27.59 -3.83 -3.03
C ALA A 132 -26.15 -3.69 -3.56
N PHE A 133 -25.30 -2.94 -2.86
CA PHE A 133 -23.88 -2.78 -3.17
C PHE A 133 -23.06 -4.07 -2.98
N GLN A 134 -23.43 -4.97 -2.06
CA GLN A 134 -22.78 -6.28 -1.96
C GLN A 134 -23.02 -7.14 -3.22
N THR A 135 -24.19 -7.03 -3.83
CA THR A 135 -24.56 -7.80 -5.02
C THR A 135 -24.06 -7.18 -6.32
N SER A 136 -24.08 -5.85 -6.48
CA SER A 136 -23.70 -5.19 -7.74
C SER A 136 -22.33 -4.52 -7.74
N ARG A 137 -21.76 -4.15 -6.58
CA ARG A 137 -20.52 -3.34 -6.42
C ARG A 137 -20.52 -1.96 -7.12
N ASP A 138 -21.55 -1.64 -7.88
CA ASP A 138 -21.79 -0.37 -8.56
C ASP A 138 -22.44 0.62 -7.58
N LEU A 139 -21.69 1.66 -7.21
CA LEU A 139 -22.14 2.67 -6.27
C LEU A 139 -23.22 3.57 -6.90
N ASP A 140 -23.05 3.97 -8.16
CA ASP A 140 -23.91 4.96 -8.81
C ASP A 140 -25.29 4.35 -9.07
N SER A 141 -25.36 3.11 -9.56
CA SER A 141 -26.63 2.38 -9.72
C SER A 141 -27.32 2.10 -8.38
N VAL A 142 -26.57 1.89 -7.29
CA VAL A 142 -27.16 1.71 -5.94
C VAL A 142 -27.75 3.01 -5.42
N ILE A 143 -27.01 4.13 -5.51
CA ILE A 143 -27.49 5.44 -5.07
C ILE A 143 -28.70 5.86 -5.90
N GLU A 144 -28.66 5.71 -7.23
CA GLU A 144 -29.79 6.07 -8.10
C GLU A 144 -31.05 5.27 -7.76
N ARG A 145 -30.95 3.96 -7.54
CA ARG A 145 -32.09 3.11 -7.14
C ARG A 145 -32.65 3.50 -5.77
N CYS A 146 -31.78 3.73 -4.78
CA CYS A 146 -32.23 4.10 -3.42
C CYS A 146 -32.87 5.50 -3.41
N TRP A 147 -32.34 6.44 -4.20
CA TRP A 147 -32.88 7.79 -4.32
C TRP A 147 -34.21 7.82 -5.08
N ARG A 148 -34.35 7.04 -6.16
CA ARG A 148 -35.63 6.88 -6.89
C ARG A 148 -36.71 6.17 -6.06
N GLY A 149 -36.31 5.33 -5.10
CA GLY A 149 -37.21 4.65 -4.15
C GLY A 149 -37.56 5.46 -2.90
N SER A 150 -36.81 6.52 -2.60
CA SER A 150 -37.12 7.39 -1.46
C SER A 150 -38.40 8.20 -1.71
N PRO A 151 -39.33 8.25 -0.73
CA PRO A 151 -40.43 9.21 -0.79
C PRO A 151 -39.84 10.62 -0.92
N LYS A 152 -40.33 11.40 -1.89
CA LYS A 152 -40.01 12.84 -1.95
C LYS A 152 -40.43 13.49 -0.62
N PHE A 153 -39.68 14.52 -0.22
CA PHE A 153 -39.89 15.29 1.00
C PHE A 153 -41.14 16.21 0.91
N ASP A 154 -42.30 15.62 0.57
CA ASP A 154 -43.58 16.32 0.38
C ASP A 154 -44.67 15.74 1.29
N LYS A 155 -44.85 16.43 2.42
CA LYS A 155 -45.92 16.31 3.43
C LYS A 155 -45.95 15.04 4.32
N PRO A 156 -46.23 15.18 5.63
CA PRO A 156 -46.45 14.06 6.52
C PRO A 156 -47.89 13.53 6.37
N SER A 157 -48.09 12.48 5.57
CA SER A 157 -49.31 11.67 5.62
C SER A 157 -49.07 10.41 6.47
N SER A 158 -49.95 10.20 7.44
CA SER A 158 -49.81 9.18 8.47
C SER A 158 -50.28 7.79 7.98
N SER A 159 -49.35 6.97 7.48
CA SER A 159 -49.50 5.50 7.46
C SER A 159 -48.16 4.80 7.19
N PRO A 160 -47.77 3.77 7.96
CA PRO A 160 -46.59 2.97 7.66
C PRO A 160 -46.90 1.98 6.52
N GLY A 161 -46.79 2.44 5.28
CA GLY A 161 -46.79 1.57 4.11
C GLY A 161 -45.58 0.62 4.13
N PRO A 162 -45.66 -0.56 3.47
CA PRO A 162 -44.55 -1.52 3.46
C PRO A 162 -43.31 -0.89 2.83
N SER A 163 -42.16 -1.05 3.50
CA SER A 163 -40.86 -0.58 3.02
C SER A 163 -40.65 -1.02 1.56
N SER A 164 -40.41 -0.06 0.68
CA SER A 164 -40.21 -0.29 -0.74
C SER A 164 -38.95 -1.14 -0.96
N ASN A 165 -39.13 -2.47 -1.00
CA ASN A 165 -38.07 -3.43 -1.27
C ASN A 165 -37.40 -3.07 -2.60
N VAL A 166 -36.23 -2.42 -2.52
CA VAL A 166 -35.36 -2.21 -3.67
C VAL A 166 -35.00 -3.60 -4.17
N LYS A 167 -35.57 -4.04 -5.30
CA LYS A 167 -35.23 -5.36 -5.87
C LYS A 167 -33.73 -5.38 -6.16
N ILE A 168 -33.00 -6.14 -5.34
CA ILE A 168 -31.56 -6.33 -5.45
C ILE A 168 -31.29 -7.28 -6.62
N THR A 169 -31.49 -6.78 -7.83
CA THR A 169 -31.21 -7.52 -9.06
C THR A 169 -29.71 -7.44 -9.34
N LEU A 170 -29.05 -8.59 -9.30
CA LEU A 170 -27.69 -8.79 -9.81
C LEU A 170 -27.61 -8.29 -11.25
N SER A 171 -26.51 -7.62 -11.60
CA SER A 171 -26.28 -7.11 -12.95
C SER A 171 -25.11 -7.84 -13.58
N LEU A 172 -25.32 -8.39 -14.78
CA LEU A 172 -24.26 -9.03 -15.56
C LEU A 172 -23.20 -7.98 -15.95
N MET A 173 -21.95 -8.42 -16.17
CA MET A 173 -20.78 -7.55 -16.36
C MET A 173 -20.37 -6.61 -15.21
N THR A 174 -21.07 -6.67 -14.07
CA THR A 174 -20.78 -5.88 -12.86
C THR A 174 -20.40 -6.82 -11.70
N PRO A 175 -19.24 -6.65 -11.04
CA PRO A 175 -18.70 -7.67 -10.15
C PRO A 175 -19.52 -7.88 -8.86
N VAL A 176 -19.68 -9.13 -8.45
CA VAL A 176 -20.39 -9.54 -7.23
C VAL A 176 -19.37 -9.72 -6.09
N LEU A 177 -19.67 -9.31 -4.85
CA LEU A 177 -18.76 -9.60 -3.74
C LEU A 177 -18.54 -11.12 -3.58
N PRO A 178 -17.27 -11.60 -3.57
CA PRO A 178 -17.00 -13.02 -3.43
C PRO A 178 -17.45 -13.52 -2.06
N MET A 179 -18.12 -14.67 -2.02
CA MET A 179 -18.38 -15.39 -0.77
C MET A 179 -17.04 -15.83 -0.14
N LEU A 180 -16.90 -15.64 1.17
CA LEU A 180 -15.64 -15.78 1.89
C LEU A 180 -15.67 -17.00 2.82
N ALA A 181 -14.46 -17.46 3.19
CA ALA A 181 -14.27 -18.53 4.16
C ALA A 181 -13.73 -18.01 5.51
N GLU A 182 -14.28 -18.53 6.60
CA GLU A 182 -13.76 -18.43 7.96
C GLU A 182 -12.67 -19.49 8.21
N ALA A 183 -11.73 -19.24 9.11
CA ALA A 183 -10.74 -20.25 9.50
C ALA A 183 -11.41 -21.32 10.37
N CYS A 184 -11.30 -22.58 9.97
CA CYS A 184 -11.77 -23.72 10.75
C CYS A 184 -10.62 -24.29 11.57
N LYS A 185 -10.81 -24.40 12.89
CA LYS A 185 -9.76 -24.81 13.84
C LYS A 185 -9.73 -26.31 14.15
N SER A 186 -10.83 -27.01 13.91
CA SER A 186 -10.97 -28.44 14.22
C SER A 186 -12.06 -29.11 13.38
N VAL A 187 -12.14 -30.44 13.44
CA VAL A 187 -13.17 -31.24 12.75
C VAL A 187 -14.55 -31.00 13.39
N GLU A 188 -14.62 -30.90 14.71
CA GLU A 188 -15.86 -30.67 15.47
C GLU A 188 -16.46 -29.30 15.13
N MET A 189 -15.62 -28.28 14.93
CA MET A 189 -16.05 -26.95 14.48
C MET A 189 -16.69 -27.02 13.08
N ALA A 190 -16.15 -27.82 12.17
CA ALA A 190 -16.71 -28.02 10.84
C ALA A 190 -18.06 -28.74 10.90
N MET A 191 -18.14 -29.88 11.61
CA MET A 191 -19.37 -30.64 11.77
C MET A 191 -20.49 -29.80 12.43
N LYS A 192 -20.15 -28.98 13.43
CA LYS A 192 -21.11 -28.08 14.10
C LYS A 192 -21.64 -26.97 13.19
N LYS A 193 -20.84 -26.49 12.24
CA LYS A 193 -21.23 -25.41 11.30
C LYS A 193 -21.89 -25.91 10.02
N CYS A 194 -21.66 -27.17 9.65
CA CYS A 194 -22.29 -27.84 8.52
C CYS A 194 -23.11 -29.06 9.01
N PRO A 195 -24.17 -28.87 9.80
CA PRO A 195 -24.89 -29.95 10.47
C PRO A 195 -25.62 -30.90 9.50
N ASN A 196 -25.83 -30.47 8.25
CA ASN A 196 -26.51 -31.24 7.21
C ASN A 196 -25.54 -32.02 6.31
N GLY A 197 -24.25 -32.04 6.66
CA GLY A 197 -23.17 -32.46 5.77
C GLY A 197 -22.60 -31.31 4.94
N MET A 198 -21.45 -31.57 4.31
CA MET A 198 -20.69 -30.57 3.57
C MET A 198 -20.10 -31.11 2.27
N LEU A 199 -19.94 -30.22 1.29
CA LEU A 199 -19.02 -30.43 0.19
C LEU A 199 -17.62 -30.01 0.68
N ALA A 200 -16.72 -30.98 0.79
CA ALA A 200 -15.31 -30.75 1.07
C ALA A 200 -14.56 -30.67 -0.26
N GLU A 201 -13.90 -29.54 -0.50
CA GLU A 201 -13.28 -29.19 -1.77
C GLU A 201 -11.79 -28.90 -1.59
N VAL A 202 -10.95 -29.33 -2.54
CA VAL A 202 -9.51 -29.02 -2.50
C VAL A 202 -9.31 -27.50 -2.48
N LYS A 203 -8.54 -27.00 -1.51
CA LYS A 203 -8.15 -25.59 -1.51
C LYS A 203 -6.96 -25.39 -2.44
N TYR A 204 -7.23 -24.85 -3.61
CA TYR A 204 -6.21 -24.41 -4.56
C TYR A 204 -5.45 -23.15 -4.07
N ASP A 205 -4.12 -23.13 -4.24
CA ASP A 205 -3.24 -21.99 -3.93
C ASP A 205 -3.00 -21.12 -5.19
N GLY A 206 -4.09 -20.56 -5.70
CA GLY A 206 -4.12 -19.80 -6.96
C GLY A 206 -4.46 -18.32 -6.78
N GLU A 207 -4.98 -17.72 -7.85
CA GLU A 207 -5.62 -16.41 -7.80
C GLU A 207 -7.13 -16.56 -8.06
N ARG A 208 -7.98 -16.13 -7.12
CA ARG A 208 -9.44 -16.17 -7.34
C ARG A 208 -9.87 -15.21 -8.45
N VAL A 209 -10.59 -15.74 -9.42
CA VAL A 209 -11.15 -15.04 -10.58
C VAL A 209 -12.66 -15.27 -10.63
N GLN A 210 -13.42 -14.18 -10.60
CA GLN A 210 -14.84 -14.18 -10.94
C GLN A 210 -14.96 -13.87 -12.43
N VAL A 211 -15.50 -14.83 -13.20
CA VAL A 211 -15.65 -14.76 -14.65
C VAL A 211 -17.05 -14.29 -14.99
N HIS A 212 -17.19 -13.23 -15.77
CA HIS A 212 -18.46 -12.81 -16.36
C HIS A 212 -18.39 -13.01 -17.88
N LYS A 213 -19.42 -13.63 -18.46
CA LYS A 213 -19.63 -13.75 -19.92
C LYS A 213 -21.01 -13.18 -20.27
N LYS A 214 -21.09 -12.43 -21.37
CA LYS A 214 -22.35 -11.94 -21.96
C LYS A 214 -22.25 -12.08 -23.47
N GLY A 215 -22.84 -13.13 -24.04
CA GLY A 215 -22.52 -13.58 -25.39
C GLY A 215 -21.01 -13.72 -25.60
N ASN A 216 -20.42 -12.82 -26.38
CA ASN A 216 -18.97 -12.77 -26.66
C ASN A 216 -18.16 -11.78 -25.80
N GLU A 217 -18.80 -10.97 -24.94
CA GLU A 217 -18.07 -10.10 -24.00
C GLU A 217 -17.61 -10.90 -22.77
N PHE A 218 -16.36 -10.72 -22.37
CA PHE A 218 -15.77 -11.35 -21.19
C PHE A 218 -15.14 -10.33 -20.25
N ARG A 219 -15.47 -10.39 -18.96
CA ARG A 219 -14.79 -9.65 -17.89
C ARG A 219 -14.33 -10.60 -16.80
N TYR A 220 -13.15 -10.32 -16.26
CA TYR A 220 -12.49 -11.15 -15.25
C TYR A 220 -12.14 -10.28 -14.05
N PHE A 221 -12.69 -10.58 -12.88
CA PHE A 221 -12.49 -9.81 -11.66
C PHE A 221 -11.72 -10.63 -10.63
N SER A 222 -10.65 -10.06 -10.09
CA SER A 222 -9.88 -10.66 -8.99
C SER A 222 -10.72 -10.71 -7.70
N ARG A 223 -10.22 -11.42 -6.67
CA ARG A 223 -10.74 -11.36 -5.28
C ARG A 223 -11.01 -9.94 -4.76
N SER A 224 -10.26 -8.94 -5.22
CA SER A 224 -10.41 -7.52 -4.82
C SER A 224 -11.42 -6.73 -5.68
N LEU A 225 -12.04 -7.40 -6.65
CA LEU A 225 -12.91 -6.90 -7.72
C LEU A 225 -12.25 -5.89 -8.67
N LYS A 226 -10.92 -5.86 -8.70
CA LYS A 226 -10.16 -5.25 -9.80
C LYS A 226 -10.13 -6.18 -11.02
N PRO A 227 -10.10 -5.64 -12.25
CA PRO A 227 -9.83 -6.42 -13.46
C PRO A 227 -8.54 -7.26 -13.33
N VAL A 228 -8.60 -8.51 -13.78
CA VAL A 228 -7.43 -9.40 -13.84
C VAL A 228 -6.56 -9.04 -15.05
N LEU A 229 -5.24 -9.14 -14.91
CA LEU A 229 -4.30 -8.77 -15.98
C LEU A 229 -4.51 -9.63 -17.24
N PRO A 230 -4.63 -9.03 -18.44
CA PRO A 230 -5.04 -9.75 -19.66
C PRO A 230 -4.19 -10.98 -20.01
N HIS A 231 -2.88 -10.95 -19.74
CA HIS A 231 -1.96 -12.07 -20.03
C HIS A 231 -2.26 -13.37 -19.26
N LYS A 232 -3.01 -13.27 -18.15
CA LYS A 232 -3.44 -14.43 -17.35
C LYS A 232 -4.72 -15.08 -17.90
N VAL A 233 -5.66 -14.26 -18.37
CA VAL A 233 -7.05 -14.67 -18.59
C VAL A 233 -7.52 -14.65 -20.05
N ASN A 234 -6.87 -13.91 -20.95
CA ASN A 234 -7.35 -13.75 -22.33
C ASN A 234 -7.54 -15.06 -23.08
N LEU A 235 -6.74 -16.09 -22.79
CA LEU A 235 -6.86 -17.40 -23.43
C LEU A 235 -8.22 -18.08 -23.16
N PHE A 236 -8.83 -17.85 -21.99
CA PHE A 236 -10.09 -18.51 -21.62
C PHE A 236 -11.27 -18.06 -22.47
N LYS A 237 -11.19 -16.92 -23.16
CA LYS A 237 -12.19 -16.50 -24.16
C LYS A 237 -12.42 -17.56 -25.25
N ASN A 238 -11.39 -18.35 -25.56
CA ASN A 238 -11.43 -19.41 -26.59
C ASN A 238 -11.84 -20.79 -26.03
N TYR A 239 -11.92 -20.93 -24.71
CA TYR A 239 -12.19 -22.20 -24.03
C TYR A 239 -13.52 -22.19 -23.27
N ILE A 240 -13.93 -21.06 -22.66
CA ILE A 240 -15.21 -20.96 -21.93
C ILE A 240 -16.41 -21.26 -22.84
N PRO A 241 -16.51 -20.77 -24.10
CA PRO A 241 -17.59 -21.17 -25.01
C PRO A 241 -17.60 -22.67 -25.37
N LYS A 242 -16.45 -23.35 -25.26
CA LYS A 242 -16.35 -24.80 -25.51
C LYS A 242 -16.69 -25.61 -24.27
N ALA A 243 -16.37 -25.09 -23.08
CA ALA A 243 -16.71 -25.69 -21.81
C ALA A 243 -18.18 -25.48 -21.44
N PHE A 244 -18.79 -24.37 -21.87
CA PHE A 244 -20.21 -24.06 -21.68
C PHE A 244 -20.87 -23.74 -23.04
N PRO A 245 -21.16 -24.76 -23.88
CA PRO A 245 -21.75 -24.55 -25.21
C PRO A 245 -23.07 -23.79 -25.17
N ASP A 246 -23.94 -24.13 -24.22
CA ASP A 246 -25.24 -23.49 -24.02
C ASP A 246 -25.19 -22.27 -23.09
N GLY A 247 -24.00 -21.91 -22.57
CA GLY A 247 -23.83 -20.87 -21.56
C GLY A 247 -23.57 -19.49 -22.15
N ASP A 248 -24.60 -18.87 -22.73
CA ASP A 248 -24.47 -17.56 -23.37
C ASP A 248 -24.11 -16.44 -22.39
N ASP A 249 -24.82 -16.37 -21.27
CA ASP A 249 -24.72 -15.32 -20.27
C ASP A 249 -24.47 -15.95 -18.89
N LEU A 250 -23.27 -15.83 -18.32
CA LEU A 250 -22.91 -16.53 -17.08
C LEU A 250 -22.00 -15.72 -16.13
N ILE A 251 -22.04 -16.07 -14.85
CA ILE A 251 -21.09 -15.63 -13.82
C ILE A 251 -20.58 -16.84 -13.05
N LEU A 252 -19.28 -17.12 -13.15
CA LEU A 252 -18.60 -18.21 -12.46
C LEU A 252 -17.67 -17.67 -11.38
N ASP A 253 -17.51 -18.45 -10.32
CA ASP A 253 -16.49 -18.25 -9.29
C ASP A 253 -15.45 -19.37 -9.42
N SER A 254 -14.18 -18.99 -9.60
CA SER A 254 -13.11 -19.92 -9.92
C SER A 254 -11.75 -19.48 -9.38
N GLU A 255 -10.80 -20.41 -9.36
CA GLU A 255 -9.40 -20.12 -9.06
C GLU A 255 -8.56 -20.36 -10.32
N ILE A 256 -7.69 -19.42 -10.71
CA ILE A 256 -6.70 -19.63 -11.78
C ILE A 256 -5.39 -20.13 -11.17
N LEU A 257 -4.82 -21.17 -11.78
CA LEU A 257 -3.52 -21.76 -11.44
C LEU A 257 -2.69 -22.00 -12.70
N MET A 258 -1.39 -22.18 -12.56
CA MET A 258 -0.58 -22.84 -13.58
C MET A 258 -0.59 -24.34 -13.32
N ILE A 259 -0.77 -25.15 -14.36
CA ILE A 259 -0.66 -26.62 -14.32
C ILE A 259 0.50 -27.03 -15.23
N ASP A 260 1.35 -27.94 -14.76
CA ASP A 260 2.32 -28.63 -15.61
C ASP A 260 1.58 -29.63 -16.53
N THR A 261 1.73 -29.46 -17.84
CA THR A 261 1.02 -30.25 -18.85
C THR A 261 1.53 -31.69 -18.98
N LYS A 262 2.73 -31.99 -18.46
CA LYS A 262 3.30 -33.35 -18.45
C LYS A 262 2.80 -34.19 -17.28
N THR A 263 2.68 -33.59 -16.10
CA THR A 263 2.27 -34.29 -14.87
C THR A 263 0.80 -34.10 -14.50
N GLY A 264 0.13 -33.09 -15.07
CA GLY A 264 -1.22 -32.66 -14.70
C GLY A 264 -1.29 -31.95 -13.34
N GLN A 265 -0.15 -31.72 -12.68
CA GLN A 265 -0.12 -31.18 -11.31
C GLN A 265 -0.14 -29.64 -11.29
N PRO A 266 -0.81 -29.02 -10.29
CA PRO A 266 -0.75 -27.59 -10.09
C PRO A 266 0.65 -27.15 -9.65
N LEU A 267 1.16 -26.06 -10.23
CA LEU A 267 2.41 -25.43 -9.83
C LEU A 267 2.19 -24.47 -8.65
N PRO A 268 3.24 -24.18 -7.84
CA PRO A 268 3.14 -23.31 -6.67
C PRO A 268 2.65 -21.88 -6.98
N PHE A 269 2.14 -21.20 -5.96
CA PHE A 269 1.65 -19.82 -6.05
C PHE A 269 2.71 -18.84 -6.58
N GLY A 270 2.25 -17.85 -7.36
CA GLY A 270 3.09 -16.81 -7.97
C GLY A 270 3.73 -17.19 -9.32
N THR A 271 3.62 -18.45 -9.75
CA THR A 271 4.04 -18.91 -11.10
C THR A 271 3.26 -18.24 -12.24
N LEU A 272 2.08 -17.69 -11.95
CA LEU A 272 1.26 -16.89 -12.87
C LEU A 272 1.86 -15.51 -13.24
N GLY A 273 2.97 -15.09 -12.63
CA GLY A 273 3.68 -13.86 -13.01
C GLY A 273 4.35 -13.99 -14.37
N ILE A 274 4.38 -12.90 -15.17
CA ILE A 274 4.86 -12.91 -16.57
C ILE A 274 6.23 -13.58 -16.72
N HIS A 275 7.20 -13.18 -15.90
CA HIS A 275 8.57 -13.72 -15.95
C HIS A 275 8.62 -15.20 -15.56
N LYS A 276 7.98 -15.58 -14.45
CA LYS A 276 7.92 -16.99 -14.01
C LYS A 276 7.21 -17.89 -15.02
N LYS A 277 6.14 -17.42 -15.65
CA LYS A 277 5.44 -18.18 -16.70
C LYS A 277 6.36 -18.51 -17.88
N ALA A 278 7.33 -17.66 -18.21
CA ALA A 278 8.29 -17.91 -19.29
C ALA A 278 9.35 -18.98 -18.92
N GLU A 279 9.58 -19.24 -17.63
CA GLU A 279 10.48 -20.30 -17.14
C GLU A 279 9.87 -21.69 -17.35
N PHE A 280 8.54 -21.83 -17.22
CA PHE A 280 7.82 -23.11 -17.35
C PHE A 280 7.27 -23.34 -18.77
N LYS A 281 8.13 -23.82 -19.68
CA LYS A 281 7.76 -24.11 -21.08
C LYS A 281 6.58 -25.08 -21.23
N ASP A 282 6.48 -26.06 -20.33
CA ASP A 282 5.45 -27.10 -20.34
C ASP A 282 4.25 -26.77 -19.46
N ALA A 283 4.02 -25.51 -19.06
CA ALA A 283 2.93 -25.15 -18.15
C ALA A 283 1.84 -24.30 -18.82
N ASN A 284 0.59 -24.58 -18.46
CA ASN A 284 -0.60 -23.86 -18.94
C ASN A 284 -1.39 -23.27 -17.79
N ALA A 285 -1.94 -22.06 -17.98
CA ALA A 285 -2.92 -21.54 -17.04
C ALA A 285 -4.24 -22.30 -17.21
N CYS A 286 -4.78 -22.76 -16.09
CA CYS A 286 -6.01 -23.52 -15.97
C CYS A 286 -6.96 -22.80 -14.99
N LEU A 287 -8.26 -22.89 -15.25
CA LEU A 287 -9.33 -22.32 -14.46
C LEU A 287 -10.10 -23.44 -13.75
N PHE A 288 -10.04 -23.48 -12.42
CA PHE A 288 -10.81 -24.42 -11.61
C PHE A 288 -12.13 -23.77 -11.17
N VAL A 289 -13.24 -24.18 -11.79
CA VAL A 289 -14.58 -23.63 -11.52
C VAL A 289 -15.21 -24.30 -10.31
N PHE A 290 -15.62 -23.50 -9.32
CA PHE A 290 -16.13 -24.02 -8.04
C PHE A 290 -17.51 -23.51 -7.62
N ASP A 291 -18.03 -22.46 -8.25
CA ASP A 291 -19.42 -22.02 -8.06
C ASP A 291 -19.98 -21.32 -9.31
N CYS A 292 -21.31 -21.29 -9.43
CA CYS A 292 -22.02 -20.57 -10.48
C CYS A 292 -23.05 -19.63 -9.84
N ILE A 293 -22.89 -18.33 -10.09
CA ILE A 293 -23.65 -17.26 -9.45
C ILE A 293 -24.87 -16.86 -10.30
N TYR A 294 -24.74 -16.99 -11.62
CA TYR A 294 -25.77 -16.63 -12.60
C TYR A 294 -25.56 -17.43 -13.88
N TYR A 295 -26.65 -17.86 -14.51
CA TYR A 295 -26.63 -18.64 -15.76
C TYR A 295 -27.89 -18.35 -16.58
N ASN A 296 -27.73 -17.92 -17.85
CA ASN A 296 -28.78 -17.68 -18.85
C ASN A 296 -30.03 -16.97 -18.31
N GLY A 297 -29.87 -15.77 -17.76
CA GLY A 297 -30.97 -14.97 -17.20
C GLY A 297 -31.33 -15.30 -15.74
N VAL A 298 -30.89 -16.44 -15.20
CA VAL A 298 -31.25 -16.91 -13.87
C VAL A 298 -30.18 -16.58 -12.84
N VAL A 299 -30.56 -15.84 -11.79
CA VAL A 299 -29.70 -15.55 -10.62
C VAL A 299 -29.73 -16.73 -9.65
N LEU A 300 -28.60 -17.41 -9.46
CA LEU A 300 -28.52 -18.66 -8.69
C LEU A 300 -28.22 -18.46 -7.20
N LEU A 301 -27.97 -17.22 -6.75
CA LEU A 301 -27.61 -16.86 -5.37
C LEU A 301 -28.46 -17.54 -4.27
N HIS A 302 -29.75 -17.71 -4.53
CA HIS A 302 -30.74 -18.22 -3.57
C HIS A 302 -30.82 -19.76 -3.52
N LYS A 303 -30.22 -20.46 -4.49
CA LYS A 303 -30.13 -21.92 -4.54
C LYS A 303 -29.08 -22.43 -3.56
N SER A 304 -29.28 -23.66 -3.09
CA SER A 304 -28.31 -24.39 -2.25
C SER A 304 -26.99 -24.65 -2.98
N MET A 305 -25.90 -24.90 -2.24
CA MET A 305 -24.60 -25.23 -2.82
C MET A 305 -24.67 -26.48 -3.70
N MET A 306 -25.43 -27.49 -3.26
CA MET A 306 -25.64 -28.72 -4.03
C MET A 306 -26.36 -28.47 -5.36
N GLU A 307 -27.43 -27.66 -5.39
CA GLU A 307 -28.10 -27.27 -6.64
C GLU A 307 -27.16 -26.50 -7.58
N ARG A 308 -26.41 -25.50 -7.07
CA ARG A 308 -25.48 -24.72 -7.92
C ARG A 308 -24.36 -25.59 -8.47
N ARG A 309 -23.90 -26.58 -7.69
CA ARG A 309 -22.89 -27.55 -8.13
C ARG A 309 -23.45 -28.56 -9.14
N GLN A 310 -24.72 -28.96 -9.02
CA GLN A 310 -25.37 -29.81 -10.01
C GLN A 310 -25.52 -29.07 -11.35
N ILE A 311 -25.96 -27.81 -11.33
CA ILE A 311 -26.03 -26.95 -12.53
C ILE A 311 -24.64 -26.86 -13.20
N LEU A 312 -23.56 -26.66 -12.44
CA LEU A 312 -22.20 -26.70 -12.99
C LEU A 312 -21.86 -28.04 -13.65
N ARG A 313 -22.17 -29.17 -13.00
CA ARG A 313 -21.88 -30.52 -13.50
C ARG A 313 -22.66 -30.85 -14.79
N GLU A 314 -23.86 -30.32 -14.93
CA GLU A 314 -24.72 -30.53 -16.11
C GLU A 314 -24.40 -29.57 -17.27
N SER A 315 -23.99 -28.33 -16.96
CA SER A 315 -23.73 -27.27 -17.97
C SER A 315 -22.28 -27.17 -18.44
N MET A 316 -21.33 -27.79 -17.72
CA MET A 316 -19.91 -27.68 -18.01
C MET A 316 -19.30 -28.99 -18.55
N THR A 317 -18.73 -28.92 -19.75
CA THR A 317 -17.79 -29.91 -20.26
C THR A 317 -16.37 -29.52 -19.84
N GLU A 318 -15.66 -30.42 -19.14
CA GLU A 318 -14.27 -30.17 -18.76
C GLU A 318 -13.34 -30.16 -19.98
N ILE A 319 -12.39 -29.23 -19.98
CA ILE A 319 -11.30 -29.15 -20.95
C ILE A 319 -10.00 -29.35 -20.18
N PRO A 320 -9.36 -30.54 -20.26
CA PRO A 320 -8.17 -30.88 -19.49
C PRO A 320 -7.07 -29.81 -19.58
N ASN A 321 -6.45 -29.50 -18.44
CA ASN A 321 -5.41 -28.48 -18.28
C ASN A 321 -5.82 -27.05 -18.73
N ARG A 322 -7.13 -26.76 -18.88
CA ARG A 322 -7.67 -25.45 -19.28
C ARG A 322 -8.85 -24.97 -18.44
N ILE A 323 -9.93 -25.75 -18.38
CA ILE A 323 -11.11 -25.43 -17.59
C ILE A 323 -11.61 -26.73 -16.98
N MET A 324 -11.48 -26.86 -15.67
CA MET A 324 -11.85 -28.08 -14.93
C MET A 324 -12.76 -27.69 -13.77
N LEU A 325 -13.64 -28.57 -13.32
CA LEU A 325 -14.36 -28.36 -12.08
C LEU A 325 -13.40 -28.56 -10.91
N SER A 326 -13.66 -27.91 -9.79
CA SER A 326 -12.93 -28.21 -8.55
C SER A 326 -13.25 -29.61 -8.04
N GLU A 327 -12.26 -30.31 -7.49
CA GLU A 327 -12.43 -31.63 -6.89
C GLU A 327 -13.20 -31.53 -5.57
N ILE A 328 -14.31 -32.28 -5.46
CA ILE A 328 -15.17 -32.32 -4.28
C ILE A 328 -15.43 -33.74 -3.78
N LYS A 329 -15.56 -33.90 -2.47
CA LYS A 329 -16.12 -35.08 -1.80
C LYS A 329 -17.30 -34.62 -0.93
N GLU A 330 -18.40 -35.38 -0.93
CA GLU A 330 -19.47 -35.17 0.05
C GLU A 330 -19.07 -35.83 1.38
N VAL A 331 -19.26 -35.10 2.49
CA VAL A 331 -18.80 -35.52 3.81
C VAL A 331 -19.91 -35.29 4.84
N TYR A 332 -20.34 -36.39 5.48
CA TYR A 332 -21.42 -36.43 6.47
C TYR A 332 -20.94 -36.87 7.87
N LYS A 333 -19.71 -37.38 7.99
CA LYS A 333 -19.12 -37.88 9.25
C LYS A 333 -17.79 -37.17 9.54
N SER A 334 -17.47 -37.01 10.82
CA SER A 334 -16.19 -36.43 11.29
C SER A 334 -14.98 -37.23 10.83
N GLN A 335 -15.04 -38.56 10.88
CA GLN A 335 -13.97 -39.45 10.45
C GLN A 335 -13.61 -39.26 8.96
N ASP A 336 -14.63 -39.23 8.09
CA ASP A 336 -14.47 -38.96 6.66
C ASP A 336 -13.79 -37.62 6.36
N LEU A 337 -14.04 -36.62 7.20
CA LEU A 337 -13.42 -35.30 7.11
C LEU A 337 -11.95 -35.35 7.56
N ALA A 338 -11.67 -35.98 8.70
CA ALA A 338 -10.32 -36.11 9.25
C ALA A 338 -9.39 -36.86 8.27
N GLU A 339 -9.85 -37.97 7.70
CA GLU A 339 -9.11 -38.73 6.68
C GLU A 339 -8.89 -37.93 5.40
N MET A 340 -9.85 -37.10 4.97
CA MET A 340 -9.70 -36.25 3.80
C MET A 340 -8.70 -35.12 4.04
N ILE A 341 -8.74 -34.47 5.22
CA ILE A 341 -7.74 -33.48 5.64
C ILE A 341 -6.34 -34.12 5.63
N ALA A 342 -6.19 -35.28 6.28
CA ALA A 342 -4.93 -36.00 6.36
C ALA A 342 -4.37 -36.36 4.97
N ARG A 343 -5.23 -36.83 4.05
CA ARG A 343 -4.86 -37.14 2.66
C ARG A 343 -4.38 -35.92 1.89
N VAL A 344 -5.13 -34.82 1.95
CA VAL A 344 -4.86 -33.58 1.23
C VAL A 344 -3.57 -32.93 1.71
N LEU A 345 -3.35 -32.89 3.03
CA LEU A 345 -2.09 -32.41 3.61
C LEU A 345 -0.92 -33.31 3.22
N LYS A 346 -1.07 -34.64 3.24
CA LYS A 346 -0.02 -35.59 2.81
C LYS A 346 0.34 -35.46 1.32
N MET A 347 -0.57 -34.94 0.49
CA MET A 347 -0.30 -34.61 -0.92
C MET A 347 0.38 -33.24 -1.11
N GLY A 348 0.71 -32.51 -0.04
CA GLY A 348 1.31 -31.18 -0.12
C GLY A 348 0.35 -30.07 -0.56
N LEU A 349 -0.97 -30.32 -0.55
CA LEU A 349 -1.98 -29.34 -0.93
C LEU A 349 -2.31 -28.41 0.25
N GLU A 350 -2.69 -27.16 -0.04
CA GLU A 350 -2.85 -26.09 0.97
C GLU A 350 -3.92 -26.39 2.04
N GLY A 351 -4.88 -27.27 1.74
CA GLY A 351 -5.94 -27.71 2.65
C GLY A 351 -7.28 -27.87 1.95
N LEU A 352 -8.38 -27.60 2.67
CA LEU A 352 -9.75 -27.76 2.16
C LEU A 352 -10.58 -26.48 2.29
N VAL A 353 -11.55 -26.31 1.40
CA VAL A 353 -12.70 -25.41 1.59
C VAL A 353 -13.92 -26.29 1.84
N LEU A 354 -14.61 -26.06 2.96
CA LEU A 354 -15.82 -26.79 3.33
C LEU A 354 -17.04 -25.88 3.16
N LYS A 355 -18.06 -26.38 2.46
CA LYS A 355 -19.29 -25.66 2.12
C LYS A 355 -20.49 -26.48 2.60
N ASP A 356 -21.33 -25.96 3.50
CA ASP A 356 -22.58 -26.65 3.89
C ASP A 356 -23.46 -26.89 2.65
N ILE A 357 -24.02 -28.09 2.55
CA ILE A 357 -24.76 -28.58 1.38
C ILE A 357 -25.96 -27.68 1.01
N HIS A 358 -26.63 -27.12 2.00
CA HIS A 358 -27.80 -26.26 1.84
C HIS A 358 -27.47 -24.75 1.80
N SER A 359 -26.18 -24.39 1.96
CA SER A 359 -25.76 -22.98 1.99
C SER A 359 -26.02 -22.22 0.69
N LYS A 360 -26.64 -21.05 0.83
CA LYS A 360 -26.85 -20.09 -0.26
C LYS A 360 -25.56 -19.32 -0.54
N TYR A 361 -25.44 -18.74 -1.73
CA TYR A 361 -24.34 -17.84 -2.03
C TYR A 361 -24.64 -16.46 -1.42
N GLU A 362 -23.88 -16.05 -0.40
CA GLU A 362 -24.06 -14.76 0.28
C GLU A 362 -22.87 -13.82 0.02
N PRO A 363 -23.01 -12.85 -0.93
CA PRO A 363 -21.91 -12.00 -1.36
C PRO A 363 -21.19 -11.28 -0.22
N GLY A 364 -19.89 -11.54 -0.07
CA GLY A 364 -19.03 -10.92 0.95
C GLY A 364 -19.19 -11.46 2.38
N LYS A 365 -20.06 -12.43 2.64
CA LYS A 365 -20.16 -13.09 3.97
C LYS A 365 -19.17 -14.24 4.12
N ARG A 366 -18.84 -14.57 5.37
CA ARG A 366 -17.85 -15.60 5.76
C ARG A 366 -18.52 -16.88 6.26
N HIS A 367 -19.33 -17.53 5.42
CA HIS A 367 -20.07 -18.74 5.82
C HIS A 367 -19.46 -20.05 5.33
N TRP A 368 -18.55 -20.01 4.34
CA TRP A 368 -17.69 -21.17 4.06
C TRP A 368 -16.61 -21.32 5.14
N LEU A 369 -16.00 -22.49 5.20
CA LEU A 369 -14.88 -22.79 6.08
C LEU A 369 -13.64 -23.08 5.25
N LYS A 370 -12.46 -22.68 5.74
CA LYS A 370 -11.17 -23.11 5.22
C LYS A 370 -10.41 -23.86 6.30
N VAL A 371 -10.05 -25.11 6.00
CA VAL A 371 -9.14 -25.92 6.81
C VAL A 371 -7.74 -25.79 6.21
N LYS A 372 -6.74 -25.63 7.08
CA LYS A 372 -5.33 -25.58 6.73
C LYS A 372 -4.49 -26.14 7.88
N LYS A 373 -3.27 -26.60 7.55
CA LYS A 373 -2.23 -26.97 8.54
C LYS A 373 -2.04 -25.89 9.62
N ASP A 374 -2.00 -24.60 9.25
CA ASP A 374 -1.76 -23.47 10.17
C ASP A 374 -2.93 -23.10 11.11
N TYR A 375 -4.12 -23.71 10.96
CA TYR A 375 -5.28 -23.42 11.83
C TYR A 375 -5.69 -24.58 12.73
N LEU A 376 -5.28 -25.80 12.39
CA LEU A 376 -5.70 -27.01 13.11
C LEU A 376 -5.08 -27.05 14.50
N TYR A 377 -5.90 -27.39 15.50
CA TYR A 377 -5.51 -27.50 16.92
C TYR A 377 -4.77 -26.24 17.43
N ASP A 378 -5.37 -25.07 17.16
CA ASP A 378 -4.84 -23.75 17.51
C ASP A 378 -3.40 -23.46 17.00
N GLY A 379 -3.01 -24.12 15.90
CA GLY A 379 -1.71 -23.95 15.27
C GLY A 379 -0.65 -24.96 15.73
N ALA A 380 -1.00 -25.95 16.57
CA ALA A 380 -0.07 -27.00 17.00
C ALA A 380 0.52 -27.84 15.83
N MET A 381 -0.15 -27.85 14.68
CA MET A 381 0.32 -28.50 13.45
C MET A 381 1.11 -27.58 12.50
N ALA A 382 1.25 -26.30 12.84
CA ALA A 382 1.85 -25.29 11.97
C ALA A 382 3.39 -25.33 11.99
N ASP A 383 4.01 -24.90 10.89
CA ASP A 383 5.47 -24.76 10.85
C ASP A 383 5.90 -23.52 11.66
N SER A 384 6.70 -23.75 12.71
CA SER A 384 7.18 -22.72 13.62
C SER A 384 8.71 -22.74 13.78
N ALA A 385 9.28 -21.58 14.08
CA ALA A 385 10.68 -21.42 14.47
C ALA A 385 10.79 -20.40 15.62
N ASP A 386 11.67 -20.68 16.58
CA ASP A 386 11.98 -19.77 17.68
C ASP A 386 13.10 -18.82 17.23
N LEU A 387 12.76 -17.58 16.88
CA LEU A 387 13.67 -16.63 16.24
C LEU A 387 13.96 -15.42 17.14
N VAL A 388 15.17 -14.87 17.00
CA VAL A 388 15.63 -13.68 17.74
C VAL A 388 15.21 -12.41 17.01
N VAL A 389 14.78 -11.39 17.75
CA VAL A 389 14.53 -10.04 17.21
C VAL A 389 15.87 -9.37 16.89
N LEU A 390 16.15 -9.10 15.61
CA LEU A 390 17.42 -8.48 15.17
C LEU A 390 17.28 -7.00 14.79
N GLY A 391 16.05 -6.52 14.58
CA GLY A 391 15.78 -5.14 14.18
C GLY A 391 14.29 -4.86 14.00
N ALA A 392 13.96 -3.61 13.66
CA ALA A 392 12.58 -3.17 13.48
C ALA A 392 12.42 -2.08 12.41
N TRP A 393 11.19 -1.93 11.91
CA TRP A 393 10.75 -0.80 11.09
C TRP A 393 9.62 -0.05 11.80
N TYR A 394 9.53 1.25 11.52
CA TYR A 394 8.35 2.03 11.88
C TYR A 394 7.09 1.45 11.24
N GLY A 395 5.99 1.50 11.99
CA GLY A 395 4.66 1.18 11.49
C GLY A 395 4.10 2.24 10.56
N THR A 396 2.85 2.05 10.15
CA THR A 396 2.09 3.02 9.34
C THR A 396 0.68 3.14 9.89
N GLY A 397 -0.03 4.21 9.52
CA GLY A 397 -1.39 4.42 10.03
C GLY A 397 -1.37 4.74 11.53
N ASN A 398 -2.18 4.02 12.30
CA ASN A 398 -2.26 4.16 13.76
C ASN A 398 -1.02 3.60 14.50
N LYS A 399 -0.12 2.89 13.79
CA LYS A 399 1.13 2.32 14.33
C LYS A 399 2.38 3.08 13.89
N GLY A 400 2.22 4.21 13.21
CA GLY A 400 3.34 5.08 12.86
C GLY A 400 4.00 5.69 14.11
N GLY A 401 5.29 6.01 14.01
CA GLY A 401 6.11 6.46 15.14
C GLY A 401 6.54 5.33 16.10
N MET A 402 5.98 4.13 15.99
CA MET A 402 6.34 2.96 16.80
C MET A 402 7.01 1.87 15.95
N MET A 403 7.95 1.14 16.56
CA MET A 403 8.45 -0.14 16.08
C MET A 403 7.32 -1.16 16.09
N SER A 404 6.73 -1.45 14.91
CA SER A 404 5.57 -2.35 14.81
C SER A 404 5.76 -3.49 13.80
N VAL A 405 6.94 -3.54 13.17
CA VAL A 405 7.31 -4.57 12.20
C VAL A 405 8.73 -4.98 12.51
N PHE A 406 8.98 -6.27 12.73
CA PHE A 406 10.23 -6.77 13.28
C PHE A 406 10.97 -7.67 12.29
N LEU A 407 12.30 -7.56 12.31
CA LEU A 407 13.23 -8.41 11.57
C LEU A 407 13.61 -9.58 12.47
N MET A 408 13.17 -10.78 12.09
CA MET A 408 13.45 -12.01 12.83
C MET A 408 14.59 -12.77 12.15
N GLY A 409 15.47 -13.36 12.95
CA GLY A 409 16.60 -14.13 12.43
C GLY A 409 17.10 -15.20 13.39
N CYS A 410 18.12 -15.93 12.92
CA CYS A 410 18.79 -17.01 13.66
C CYS A 410 20.31 -16.82 13.64
N TYR A 411 20.99 -17.57 14.50
CA TYR A 411 22.45 -17.60 14.57
C TYR A 411 23.02 -18.62 13.58
N ASP A 412 24.02 -18.19 12.81
CA ASP A 412 24.87 -19.00 11.95
C ASP A 412 26.12 -19.39 12.76
N GLU A 413 26.11 -20.60 13.32
CA GLU A 413 27.20 -21.14 14.15
C GLU A 413 28.50 -21.30 13.37
N ASP A 414 28.41 -21.69 12.09
CA ASP A 414 29.54 -21.95 11.20
C ASP A 414 30.34 -20.66 10.93
N ARG A 415 29.65 -19.51 10.90
CA ARG A 415 30.23 -18.20 10.55
C ARG A 415 30.23 -17.18 11.69
N GLY A 416 29.72 -17.53 12.87
CA GLY A 416 29.67 -16.67 14.05
C GLY A 416 28.88 -15.36 13.87
N ASN A 417 27.80 -15.37 13.09
CA ASN A 417 27.00 -14.15 12.82
C ASN A 417 25.49 -14.42 12.77
N TRP A 418 24.72 -13.34 12.67
CA TRP A 418 23.26 -13.38 12.63
C TRP A 418 22.75 -13.24 11.21
N VAL A 419 21.86 -14.16 10.82
CA VAL A 419 21.23 -14.19 9.50
C VAL A 419 19.73 -13.91 9.60
N THR A 420 19.22 -13.21 8.60
CA THR A 420 17.80 -12.83 8.51
C THR A 420 16.96 -14.00 8.00
N VAL A 421 15.78 -14.21 8.59
CA VAL A 421 14.85 -15.29 8.23
C VAL A 421 13.52 -14.73 7.76
N THR A 422 12.91 -13.78 8.47
CA THR A 422 11.60 -13.23 8.06
C THR A 422 11.31 -11.84 8.62
N LYS A 423 10.28 -11.18 8.07
CA LYS A 423 9.77 -9.88 8.48
C LYS A 423 8.33 -10.02 8.99
N VAL A 424 8.13 -9.86 10.29
CA VAL A 424 6.84 -10.10 10.96
C VAL A 424 6.15 -8.78 11.36
N HIS A 425 4.85 -8.69 11.13
CA HIS A 425 4.04 -7.49 11.39
C HIS A 425 2.68 -7.81 12.04
N THR A 426 2.45 -9.06 12.43
CA THR A 426 1.21 -9.53 13.06
C THR A 426 1.53 -10.53 14.17
N GLY A 427 0.67 -10.62 15.18
CA GLY A 427 0.83 -11.51 16.34
C GLY A 427 0.57 -10.77 17.65
N HIS A 428 1.28 -9.66 17.86
CA HIS A 428 1.10 -8.78 19.01
C HIS A 428 -0.20 -7.95 18.94
N ASP A 429 -0.83 -7.78 20.10
CA ASP A 429 -1.85 -6.75 20.31
C ASP A 429 -1.22 -5.36 20.50
N ASP A 430 -2.06 -4.34 20.57
CA ASP A 430 -1.61 -2.94 20.64
C ASP A 430 -0.96 -2.61 22.00
N ALA A 431 -1.35 -3.29 23.09
CA ALA A 431 -0.74 -3.09 24.40
C ALA A 431 0.70 -3.67 24.44
N THR A 432 0.89 -4.87 23.90
CA THR A 432 2.20 -5.51 23.76
C THR A 432 3.13 -4.68 22.87
N LEU A 433 2.63 -4.12 21.76
CA LEU A 433 3.44 -3.24 20.92
C LEU A 433 3.90 -1.97 21.63
N VAL A 434 3.11 -1.42 22.56
CA VAL A 434 3.55 -0.28 23.38
C VAL A 434 4.65 -0.70 24.34
N MET A 435 4.50 -1.82 25.07
CA MET A 435 5.54 -2.33 25.98
C MET A 435 6.87 -2.62 25.25
N LEU A 436 6.80 -3.18 24.04
CA LEU A 436 7.96 -3.46 23.19
C LEU A 436 8.72 -2.21 22.71
N GLN A 437 8.19 -0.99 22.86
CA GLN A 437 8.97 0.22 22.57
C GLN A 437 10.05 0.47 23.64
N ASP A 438 9.77 0.11 24.90
CA ASP A 438 10.65 0.33 26.03
C ASP A 438 11.53 -0.91 26.34
N GLU A 439 11.03 -2.12 26.04
CA GLU A 439 11.75 -3.38 26.31
C GLU A 439 12.87 -3.71 25.30
N LEU A 440 12.77 -3.23 24.05
CA LEU A 440 13.71 -3.59 22.99
C LEU A 440 14.88 -2.60 22.87
N ASP A 441 16.08 -3.01 23.33
CA ASP A 441 17.32 -2.21 23.22
C ASP A 441 17.80 -2.10 21.75
N MET A 442 17.40 -1.03 21.09
CA MET A 442 17.46 -0.82 19.64
C MET A 442 18.18 0.49 19.26
N ILE A 443 18.96 0.45 18.18
CA ILE A 443 19.70 1.60 17.62
C ILE A 443 19.07 1.99 16.27
N LYS A 444 18.66 3.25 16.11
CA LYS A 444 18.18 3.80 14.83
C LYS A 444 19.33 3.88 13.82
N ILE A 445 19.16 3.21 12.68
CA ILE A 445 20.08 3.26 11.52
C ILE A 445 19.40 3.82 10.24
N SER A 446 18.09 4.08 10.27
CA SER A 446 17.34 4.73 9.18
C SER A 446 17.47 4.05 7.81
N LYS A 447 17.59 2.71 7.78
CA LYS A 447 17.85 1.88 6.58
C LYS A 447 19.20 2.13 5.88
N ASP A 448 20.15 2.80 6.53
CA ASP A 448 21.47 3.09 5.99
C ASP A 448 22.36 1.81 5.93
N PRO A 449 22.79 1.35 4.75
CA PRO A 449 23.68 0.20 4.62
C PRO A 449 25.05 0.38 5.30
N ALA A 450 25.55 1.61 5.43
CA ALA A 450 26.84 1.87 6.07
C ALA A 450 26.80 1.73 7.60
N LYS A 451 25.60 1.77 8.20
CA LYS A 451 25.37 1.63 9.65
C LYS A 451 24.95 0.22 10.07
N VAL A 452 24.90 -0.74 9.15
CA VAL A 452 24.59 -2.14 9.47
C VAL A 452 25.76 -2.75 10.25
N PRO A 453 25.54 -3.28 11.47
CA PRO A 453 26.61 -3.89 12.25
C PRO A 453 27.20 -5.13 11.59
N SER A 454 28.51 -5.36 11.76
CA SER A 454 29.23 -6.51 11.16
C SER A 454 28.71 -7.88 11.61
N TRP A 455 28.04 -7.96 12.76
CA TRP A 455 27.39 -9.18 13.25
C TRP A 455 26.09 -9.53 12.50
N LEU A 456 25.49 -8.59 11.74
CA LEU A 456 24.24 -8.78 11.00
C LEU A 456 24.50 -8.93 9.51
N ARG A 457 24.20 -10.10 8.95
CA ARG A 457 24.17 -10.31 7.50
C ARG A 457 22.75 -10.07 6.99
N ALA A 458 22.51 -8.91 6.37
CA ALA A 458 21.23 -8.56 5.76
C ALA A 458 21.41 -8.09 4.29
N ASN A 459 20.51 -8.53 3.41
CA ASN A 459 20.43 -8.00 2.05
C ASN A 459 19.81 -6.60 2.05
N LYS A 460 20.16 -5.74 1.08
CA LYS A 460 19.70 -4.33 1.00
C LYS A 460 18.19 -4.11 1.25
N PRO A 461 17.25 -4.96 0.74
CA PRO A 461 15.82 -4.80 1.01
C PRO A 461 15.40 -5.07 2.47
N MET A 462 16.21 -5.84 3.20
CA MET A 462 15.95 -6.29 4.58
C MET A 462 16.63 -5.40 5.64
N ILE A 463 17.29 -4.30 5.23
CA ILE A 463 17.88 -3.36 6.19
C ILE A 463 16.76 -2.63 6.95
N PRO A 464 16.76 -2.70 8.30
CA PRO A 464 15.71 -2.13 9.14
C PRO A 464 15.89 -0.63 9.40
N ASP A 465 14.88 0.00 10.00
CA ASP A 465 15.03 1.35 10.58
C ASP A 465 15.87 1.31 11.86
N PHE A 466 15.75 0.20 12.61
CA PHE A 466 16.43 -0.06 13.87
C PHE A 466 17.12 -1.43 13.86
N VAL A 467 18.29 -1.54 14.47
CA VAL A 467 18.97 -2.82 14.74
C VAL A 467 19.13 -3.03 16.24
N ALA A 468 19.10 -4.28 16.69
CA ALA A 468 19.38 -4.61 18.08
C ALA A 468 20.77 -4.08 18.51
N LYS A 469 20.90 -3.51 19.70
CA LYS A 469 22.22 -3.09 20.21
C LYS A 469 23.13 -4.27 20.53
N ASP A 470 22.54 -5.29 21.15
CA ASP A 470 23.16 -6.60 21.40
C ASP A 470 22.11 -7.69 21.09
N PRO A 471 22.24 -8.43 19.98
CA PRO A 471 21.27 -9.46 19.61
C PRO A 471 21.20 -10.60 20.64
N LYS A 472 22.22 -10.80 21.49
CA LYS A 472 22.20 -11.83 22.54
C LYS A 472 21.33 -11.48 23.73
N LYS A 473 20.89 -10.22 23.86
CA LYS A 473 19.98 -9.75 24.91
C LYS A 473 18.54 -9.57 24.42
N GLN A 474 18.29 -9.77 23.13
CA GLN A 474 16.97 -9.62 22.54
C GLN A 474 16.08 -10.81 22.87
N PRO A 475 14.74 -10.61 22.95
CA PRO A 475 13.82 -11.70 23.21
C PRO A 475 13.77 -12.68 22.03
N VAL A 476 13.51 -13.94 22.36
CA VAL A 476 13.16 -14.99 21.40
C VAL A 476 11.64 -15.01 21.24
N TRP A 477 11.17 -14.99 20.00
CA TRP A 477 9.75 -15.12 19.68
C TRP A 477 9.51 -16.37 18.84
N GLU A 478 8.44 -17.08 19.17
CA GLU A 478 7.92 -18.16 18.37
C GLU A 478 7.20 -17.57 17.15
N ILE A 479 7.74 -17.85 15.97
CA ILE A 479 7.22 -17.36 14.69
C ILE A 479 6.62 -18.53 13.92
N THR A 480 5.32 -18.46 13.68
CA THR A 480 4.56 -19.46 12.93
C THR A 480 4.20 -18.95 11.55
N GLY A 481 4.23 -19.82 10.54
CA GLY A 481 3.79 -19.54 9.19
C GLY A 481 2.88 -20.62 8.61
N ALA A 482 2.52 -20.42 7.34
CA ALA A 482 1.82 -21.44 6.55
C ALA A 482 2.76 -22.56 6.06
N GLU A 483 4.01 -22.19 5.75
CA GLU A 483 5.07 -23.06 5.24
C GLU A 483 6.43 -22.33 5.34
N PHE A 484 7.53 -23.09 5.33
CA PHE A 484 8.85 -22.56 5.01
C PHE A 484 9.02 -22.50 3.48
N THR A 485 9.71 -21.46 2.99
CA THR A 485 9.94 -21.21 1.56
C THR A 485 11.39 -20.82 1.32
N ASN A 486 11.92 -21.03 0.11
CA ASN A 486 13.21 -20.47 -0.29
C ASN A 486 13.01 -19.50 -1.47
N GLN A 487 13.27 -18.21 -1.23
CA GLN A 487 13.13 -17.15 -2.25
C GLN A 487 14.35 -16.22 -2.33
N GLY A 488 15.46 -16.54 -1.66
CA GLY A 488 16.74 -15.80 -1.77
C GLY A 488 16.78 -14.37 -1.20
N VAL A 489 15.64 -13.80 -0.80
CA VAL A 489 15.56 -12.45 -0.20
C VAL A 489 16.26 -12.41 1.18
N HIS A 490 16.17 -13.51 1.92
CA HIS A 490 16.71 -13.68 3.26
C HIS A 490 18.08 -14.36 3.25
N THR A 491 18.90 -14.06 4.25
CA THR A 491 20.32 -14.47 4.31
C THR A 491 20.56 -15.81 5.00
N ALA A 492 19.52 -16.39 5.63
CA ALA A 492 19.50 -17.76 6.13
C ALA A 492 19.35 -18.77 4.98
N ASP A 493 20.35 -18.86 4.09
CA ASP A 493 20.36 -19.68 2.87
C ASP A 493 19.14 -19.49 1.94
N GLY A 494 18.54 -18.30 1.97
CA GLY A 494 17.31 -17.96 1.24
C GLY A 494 16.01 -18.44 1.89
N ILE A 495 16.08 -19.20 2.98
CA ILE A 495 14.94 -19.75 3.72
C ILE A 495 14.18 -18.61 4.43
N SER A 496 12.86 -18.66 4.34
CA SER A 496 11.94 -17.73 4.98
C SER A 496 10.60 -18.39 5.33
N ILE A 497 9.78 -17.71 6.12
CA ILE A 497 8.48 -18.18 6.61
C ILE A 497 7.36 -17.45 5.84
N ARG A 498 6.45 -18.18 5.19
CA ARG A 498 5.30 -17.59 4.45
C ARG A 498 4.17 -17.22 5.40
N PHE A 499 3.67 -15.99 5.29
CA PHE A 499 2.66 -15.39 6.18
C PHE A 499 3.03 -15.44 7.68
N PRO A 500 4.22 -14.95 8.06
CA PRO A 500 4.75 -15.07 9.42
C PRO A 500 3.90 -14.31 10.43
N ARG A 501 3.75 -14.89 11.62
CA ARG A 501 3.05 -14.30 12.77
C ARG A 501 3.81 -14.64 14.04
N VAL A 502 3.84 -13.72 14.98
CA VAL A 502 4.26 -14.05 16.35
C VAL A 502 3.12 -14.80 17.01
N THR A 503 3.35 -16.04 17.45
CA THR A 503 2.39 -16.79 18.28
C THR A 503 2.64 -16.51 19.75
N ARG A 504 3.91 -16.47 20.17
CA ARG A 504 4.30 -16.33 21.57
C ARG A 504 5.66 -15.64 21.75
N ILE A 505 5.78 -14.83 22.79
CA ILE A 505 7.07 -14.37 23.32
C ILE A 505 7.61 -15.47 24.24
N ARG A 506 8.81 -15.99 23.95
CA ARG A 506 9.41 -17.13 24.65
C ARG A 506 10.32 -16.66 25.78
N SER A 507 9.72 -16.26 26.90
CA SER A 507 10.45 -15.94 28.14
C SER A 507 11.21 -17.13 28.74
N ASP A 508 10.90 -18.34 28.28
CA ASP A 508 11.59 -19.60 28.60
C ASP A 508 12.83 -19.88 27.72
N LYS A 509 13.13 -19.00 26.74
CA LYS A 509 14.26 -19.14 25.83
C LYS A 509 15.11 -17.88 25.74
N ASP A 510 16.37 -18.11 25.40
CA ASP A 510 17.39 -17.11 25.13
C ASP A 510 17.97 -17.30 23.73
N TRP A 511 18.87 -16.39 23.32
CA TRP A 511 19.53 -16.43 22.03
C TRP A 511 20.27 -17.75 21.72
N SER A 512 20.71 -18.50 22.74
CA SER A 512 21.45 -19.76 22.59
C SER A 512 20.54 -20.99 22.45
N SER A 513 19.30 -20.93 22.94
CA SER A 513 18.26 -21.96 22.80
C SER A 513 17.22 -21.68 21.70
N ALA A 514 17.39 -20.56 20.99
CA ALA A 514 16.68 -20.23 19.76
C ALA A 514 17.04 -21.19 18.60
N THR A 515 16.21 -21.23 17.56
CA THR A 515 16.47 -22.02 16.35
C THR A 515 17.74 -21.54 15.64
N THR A 516 18.73 -22.41 15.47
CA THR A 516 19.97 -22.10 14.70
C THR A 516 19.73 -22.15 13.19
N LEU A 517 20.69 -21.72 12.38
CA LEU A 517 20.65 -21.93 10.92
C LEU A 517 20.61 -23.44 10.56
N ASN A 518 21.33 -24.28 11.31
CA ASN A 518 21.32 -25.73 11.13
C ASN A 518 19.97 -26.36 11.47
N ASP A 519 19.32 -25.89 12.54
CA ASP A 519 17.94 -26.29 12.86
C ASP A 519 16.95 -25.84 11.78
N LEU A 520 17.09 -24.62 11.27
CA LEU A 520 16.22 -24.09 10.23
C LEU A 520 16.34 -24.89 8.92
N ARG A 521 17.57 -25.29 8.54
CA ARG A 521 17.81 -26.22 7.41
C ARG A 521 17.09 -27.56 7.62
N ARG A 522 17.15 -28.11 8.85
CA ARG A 522 16.47 -29.37 9.23
C ARG A 522 14.94 -29.23 9.20
N LEU A 523 14.38 -28.15 9.77
CA LEU A 523 12.95 -27.87 9.77
C LEU A 523 12.42 -27.67 8.35
N PHE A 524 13.13 -26.93 7.50
CA PHE A 524 12.79 -26.77 6.09
C PHE A 524 12.69 -28.14 5.39
N LYS A 525 13.70 -28.99 5.54
CA LYS A 525 13.70 -30.34 4.96
C LYS A 525 12.55 -31.21 5.50
N GLN A 526 12.38 -31.28 6.82
CA GLN A 526 11.31 -32.06 7.46
C GLN A 526 9.92 -31.60 7.02
N SER A 527 9.68 -30.28 6.93
CA SER A 527 8.39 -29.73 6.49
C SER A 527 7.99 -30.14 5.07
N SER A 528 8.96 -30.53 4.23
CA SER A 528 8.76 -31.05 2.88
C SER A 528 8.65 -32.58 2.79
N GLU A 529 9.12 -33.31 3.81
CA GLU A 529 9.25 -34.79 3.78
C GLU A 529 8.23 -35.51 4.69
N SER A 530 7.78 -34.90 5.79
CA SER A 530 6.85 -35.53 6.72
C SER A 530 5.93 -34.53 7.45
N ILE A 531 4.64 -34.87 7.53
CA ILE A 531 3.64 -34.17 8.34
C ILE A 531 3.18 -35.14 9.43
N ASP A 532 3.28 -34.74 10.69
CA ASP A 532 2.66 -35.48 11.78
C ASP A 532 1.14 -35.27 11.72
N LEU A 533 0.43 -36.36 11.46
CA LEU A 533 -1.04 -36.40 11.34
C LEU A 533 -1.68 -37.13 12.53
N SER A 534 -0.88 -37.49 13.57
CA SER A 534 -1.35 -38.24 14.73
C SER A 534 -2.52 -37.55 15.44
N LEU A 535 -2.42 -36.24 15.69
CA LEU A 535 -3.47 -35.43 16.33
C LEU A 535 -4.81 -35.43 15.57
N LEU A 536 -4.79 -35.54 14.24
CA LEU A 536 -6.00 -35.62 13.41
C LEU A 536 -6.69 -36.99 13.46
N LEU A 537 -5.92 -38.06 13.73
CA LEU A 537 -6.37 -39.45 13.64
C LEU A 537 -6.57 -40.11 15.02
N SER A 538 -5.99 -39.55 16.09
CA SER A 538 -6.18 -40.01 17.47
C SER A 538 -7.46 -39.46 18.10
N SER A 539 -7.92 -38.26 17.70
CA SER A 539 -9.15 -37.65 18.23
C SER A 539 -10.43 -38.37 17.82
N THR A 540 -10.35 -39.49 17.07
CA THR A 540 -11.51 -40.24 16.57
C THR A 540 -11.55 -41.72 16.98
N SER A 541 -10.54 -42.23 17.72
CA SER A 541 -10.51 -43.64 18.14
C SER A 541 -11.41 -43.97 19.34
N ASP A 542 -11.84 -42.97 20.12
CA ASP A 542 -12.51 -43.16 21.43
C ASP A 542 -14.05 -43.28 21.35
N HIS A 543 -14.59 -43.46 20.14
CA HIS A 543 -16.01 -43.75 19.92
C HIS A 543 -16.20 -45.06 19.14
N LYS A 544 -15.94 -46.18 19.81
CA LYS A 544 -16.58 -47.46 19.49
C LYS A 544 -17.77 -47.66 20.42
N GLU A 545 -18.92 -47.94 19.83
CA GLU A 545 -20.21 -48.10 20.51
C GLU A 545 -20.21 -49.31 21.44
N GLU A 546 -20.82 -49.17 22.62
CA GLU A 546 -21.15 -50.30 23.49
C GLU A 546 -22.24 -51.15 22.82
N GLY A 547 -21.84 -52.31 22.30
CA GLY A 547 -22.74 -53.34 21.76
C GLY A 547 -22.89 -54.50 22.74
N ASP A 548 -24.09 -54.68 23.26
CA ASP A 548 -24.49 -55.70 24.24
C ASP A 548 -24.22 -57.15 23.75
N ASP A 549 -23.44 -57.92 24.51
CA ASP A 549 -23.67 -59.36 24.62
C ASP A 549 -23.29 -59.88 26.02
N LYS A 550 -24.03 -60.86 26.51
CA LYS A 550 -24.00 -61.35 27.90
C LYS A 550 -23.29 -62.69 28.04
N THR A 551 -22.99 -63.01 29.30
CA THR A 551 -22.58 -64.34 29.83
C THR A 551 -21.11 -64.71 29.57
N THR A 552 -20.36 -65.37 30.48
CA THR A 552 -20.72 -65.96 31.79
C THR A 552 -19.46 -66.09 32.68
N ARG A 553 -19.62 -65.97 34.03
CA ARG A 553 -18.76 -66.58 35.09
C ARG A 553 -17.28 -66.11 35.16
N GLN A 554 -16.54 -66.15 36.28
CA GLN A 554 -16.86 -66.44 37.70
C GLN A 554 -15.80 -65.80 38.64
N ASP A 555 -16.20 -65.58 39.89
CA ASP A 555 -15.42 -65.72 41.14
C ASP A 555 -14.26 -64.79 41.56
N THR A 556 -14.46 -64.26 42.78
CA THR A 556 -13.50 -64.07 43.90
C THR A 556 -12.46 -62.94 43.88
N LEU A 557 -12.91 -61.82 44.46
CA LEU A 557 -12.27 -61.04 45.56
C LEU A 557 -11.29 -61.87 46.46
N PRO A 558 -10.26 -61.26 47.11
CA PRO A 558 -10.52 -60.20 48.12
C PRO A 558 -9.43 -59.14 48.42
N ASN A 559 -9.86 -58.16 49.23
CA ASN A 559 -9.12 -57.26 50.15
C ASN A 559 -7.98 -56.38 49.58
N ALA A 560 -8.06 -55.05 49.61
CA ALA A 560 -8.26 -54.12 50.75
C ALA A 560 -7.05 -53.97 51.68
N GLN A 561 -6.38 -52.82 51.57
CA GLN A 561 -5.80 -52.08 52.70
C GLN A 561 -5.88 -50.57 52.39
N ALA A 562 -5.90 -49.74 53.44
CA ALA A 562 -6.38 -48.35 53.39
C ALA A 562 -5.35 -47.36 53.99
N LYS A 563 -5.70 -46.05 53.93
CA LYS A 563 -5.06 -44.88 54.58
C LYS A 563 -3.81 -44.32 53.85
N GLN A 564 -3.52 -43.01 53.84
CA GLN A 564 -4.23 -41.84 54.40
C GLN A 564 -3.84 -40.50 53.71
N GLU A 565 -4.80 -39.56 53.65
CA GLU A 565 -4.73 -38.07 53.75
C GLU A 565 -3.48 -37.27 53.27
N ARG A 566 -3.59 -36.06 52.66
CA ARG A 566 -4.39 -34.85 52.98
C ARG A 566 -4.74 -34.07 51.67
N LYS A 567 -5.95 -33.51 51.43
CA LYS A 567 -6.53 -32.20 51.88
C LYS A 567 -5.60 -30.98 51.60
N LEU A 568 -6.03 -29.79 51.15
CA LEU A 568 -7.35 -29.09 51.10
C LEU A 568 -7.64 -28.57 49.65
N LYS A 569 -8.87 -28.43 49.12
CA LYS A 569 -10.14 -27.75 49.53
C LYS A 569 -10.19 -26.21 49.41
N SER A 570 -11.18 -25.75 48.65
CA SER A 570 -11.61 -24.37 48.39
C SER A 570 -12.75 -23.89 49.31
N PRO A 571 -13.07 -22.58 49.28
CA PRO A 571 -14.42 -22.04 49.48
C PRO A 571 -14.83 -21.15 48.27
N SER A 572 -15.99 -21.27 47.60
CA SER A 572 -17.41 -21.34 47.98
C SER A 572 -18.13 -19.97 47.98
N LYS A 573 -19.27 -19.90 47.29
CA LYS A 573 -20.15 -18.71 47.11
C LYS A 573 -20.94 -18.34 48.39
N ARG A 574 -21.43 -17.10 48.45
CA ARG A 574 -22.74 -16.74 49.06
C ARG A 574 -23.37 -15.53 48.35
N ASN A 575 -24.70 -15.53 48.29
CA ASN A 575 -25.53 -14.36 47.93
C ASN A 575 -25.80 -13.51 49.17
N ASP A 576 -26.26 -12.26 49.00
CA ASP A 576 -27.55 -11.76 49.55
C ASP A 576 -27.83 -10.32 49.07
N ASP A 577 -28.95 -9.74 49.54
CA ASP A 577 -29.89 -8.93 48.75
C ASP A 577 -29.94 -7.40 49.06
N PHE A 578 -30.58 -6.64 48.14
CA PHE A 578 -31.33 -5.38 48.34
C PHE A 578 -30.77 -4.20 49.21
N LYS A 579 -30.51 -3.03 48.60
CA LYS A 579 -31.44 -1.85 48.51
C LYS A 579 -30.83 -0.57 47.92
N SER A 580 -31.70 0.29 47.41
CA SER A 580 -31.43 1.60 46.80
C SER A 580 -31.31 2.76 47.81
N ILE A 581 -30.56 3.83 47.45
CA ILE A 581 -30.77 5.23 47.88
C ILE A 581 -30.07 6.21 46.90
N LYS A 582 -30.47 7.48 46.94
CA LYS A 582 -30.28 8.51 45.88
C LYS A 582 -29.07 9.45 46.09
N LYS A 583 -28.67 10.09 44.97
CA LYS A 583 -28.30 11.52 44.79
C LYS A 583 -26.97 12.07 45.37
N ASN A 584 -26.11 12.55 44.46
CA ASN A 584 -25.56 13.93 44.30
C ASN A 584 -24.21 13.84 43.55
N SER A 585 -23.96 14.39 42.36
CA SER A 585 -24.02 15.79 41.87
C SER A 585 -23.04 16.76 42.55
N SER A 586 -21.86 16.96 41.95
CA SER A 586 -21.08 18.21 42.04
C SER A 586 -20.03 18.28 40.90
N PRO A 587 -19.72 19.44 40.29
CA PRO A 587 -19.00 19.51 39.01
C PRO A 587 -17.55 20.00 39.13
N TYR A 588 -16.71 19.65 38.14
CA TYR A 588 -15.45 20.36 37.92
C TYR A 588 -15.64 21.63 37.10
N LYS A 589 -14.98 22.70 37.55
CA LYS A 589 -15.23 24.09 37.15
C LYS A 589 -14.49 24.48 35.87
N SER A 590 -15.16 25.27 35.04
CA SER A 590 -14.51 26.22 34.13
C SER A 590 -14.11 27.50 34.88
N PRO A 591 -13.05 28.21 34.45
CA PRO A 591 -12.84 29.60 34.79
C PRO A 591 -13.39 30.50 33.68
N ALA A 592 -14.17 31.53 34.03
CA ALA A 592 -14.69 32.50 33.07
C ALA A 592 -14.41 33.94 33.53
N LYS A 593 -13.77 34.70 32.64
CA LYS A 593 -13.91 36.15 32.38
C LYS A 593 -13.81 37.13 33.56
N SER A 594 -12.87 38.07 33.45
CA SER A 594 -13.13 39.48 33.77
C SER A 594 -13.52 40.25 32.48
N LYS A 595 -14.36 41.28 32.63
CA LYS A 595 -14.79 42.21 31.57
C LYS A 595 -14.35 43.64 31.92
N ALA A 596 -13.96 44.42 30.92
CA ALA A 596 -14.06 45.88 30.89
C ALA A 596 -14.17 46.27 29.40
N THR A 597 -15.34 46.75 28.93
CA THR A 597 -15.60 48.16 28.51
C THR A 597 -14.65 48.69 27.43
N SER A 598 -15.10 49.27 26.31
CA SER A 598 -16.32 50.06 26.09
C SER A 598 -16.81 50.06 24.62
N ASN A 599 -18.01 50.62 24.39
CA ASN A 599 -18.63 50.83 23.08
C ASN A 599 -18.49 52.30 22.62
N ARG A 600 -18.51 52.48 21.28
CA ARG A 600 -18.86 53.67 20.44
C ARG A 600 -17.70 54.12 19.54
N VAL A 601 -17.78 54.05 18.21
CA VAL A 601 -18.76 54.57 17.20
C VAL A 601 -18.51 56.03 16.82
N ARG A 602 -17.87 56.23 15.67
CA ARG A 602 -18.16 57.13 14.51
C ARG A 602 -17.01 56.94 13.51
N ALA A 603 -17.17 56.64 12.22
CA ALA A 603 -18.06 57.17 11.16
C ALA A 603 -17.64 58.57 10.67
N ASP A 604 -16.95 58.62 9.53
CA ASP A 604 -17.34 59.35 8.28
C ASP A 604 -16.20 59.23 7.23
N THR A 605 -16.43 58.67 6.03
CA THR A 605 -16.88 59.28 4.76
C THR A 605 -16.03 60.40 4.16
N SER A 606 -15.35 60.09 3.04
CA SER A 606 -15.42 60.79 1.72
C SER A 606 -14.41 60.11 0.76
N LYS A 607 -14.68 59.63 -0.47
CA LYS A 607 -15.57 59.98 -1.60
C LYS A 607 -14.93 60.97 -2.60
N LYS A 608 -15.04 60.67 -3.91
CA LYS A 608 -14.62 61.44 -5.13
C LYS A 608 -13.13 61.30 -5.52
N THR A 609 -12.67 61.33 -6.79
CA THR A 609 -13.21 61.32 -8.20
C THR A 609 -12.01 60.97 -9.14
N ASN A 610 -12.05 60.73 -10.47
CA ASN A 610 -13.05 60.83 -11.58
C ASN A 610 -12.75 59.69 -12.62
N GLU A 611 -13.58 59.32 -13.62
CA GLU A 611 -13.73 59.86 -15.01
C GLU A 611 -12.43 60.21 -15.77
N LYS A 612 -12.23 59.96 -17.08
CA LYS A 612 -12.97 59.35 -18.24
C LYS A 612 -11.87 58.96 -19.28
N VAL A 613 -12.06 58.13 -20.31
CA VAL A 613 -12.77 58.38 -21.61
C VAL A 613 -12.83 57.04 -22.38
N CYS A 614 -13.80 56.87 -23.29
CA CYS A 614 -13.99 55.69 -24.15
C CYS A 614 -14.16 56.10 -25.63
N GLY A 615 -13.79 55.22 -26.57
CA GLY A 615 -14.10 55.25 -28.02
C GLY A 615 -13.22 54.21 -28.76
N SER A 616 -13.71 53.14 -29.40
CA SER A 616 -14.61 53.01 -30.59
C SER A 616 -13.92 53.36 -31.92
N ALA A 617 -14.00 52.60 -33.04
CA ALA A 617 -14.51 51.25 -33.34
C ALA A 617 -14.11 50.83 -34.80
N GLY A 618 -14.19 49.53 -35.15
CA GLY A 618 -14.08 48.98 -36.53
C GLY A 618 -12.65 48.67 -37.05
N THR A 619 -12.38 47.73 -37.97
CA THR A 619 -13.27 46.77 -38.70
C THR A 619 -12.46 45.60 -39.33
N ASN A 620 -12.98 44.37 -39.26
CA ASN A 620 -12.95 43.25 -40.24
C ASN A 620 -11.67 42.69 -40.97
N VAL A 621 -11.51 41.35 -40.81
CA VAL A 621 -11.29 40.28 -41.84
C VAL A 621 -9.90 39.64 -42.10
N SER A 622 -9.97 38.30 -42.28
CA SER A 622 -9.08 37.29 -42.90
C SER A 622 -7.79 36.78 -42.22
N ASP A 623 -7.87 35.49 -41.84
CA ASP A 623 -6.89 34.38 -41.97
C ASP A 623 -5.38 34.65 -42.06
N GLN A 624 -4.63 34.01 -41.14
CA GLN A 624 -3.45 33.23 -41.51
C GLN A 624 -3.14 32.09 -40.52
N LYS A 625 -2.99 30.87 -41.05
CA LYS A 625 -2.51 29.67 -40.34
C LYS A 625 -0.99 29.57 -40.55
N ASP A 626 -0.17 30.12 -39.66
CA ASP A 626 1.30 30.03 -39.76
C ASP A 626 2.00 29.85 -38.39
N ALA A 627 1.35 29.14 -37.45
CA ALA A 627 1.85 28.98 -36.06
C ALA A 627 2.42 27.58 -35.72
N GLU A 628 2.45 26.65 -36.69
CA GLU A 628 2.82 25.23 -36.47
C GLU A 628 3.97 24.76 -37.39
N GLN A 629 4.94 25.62 -37.69
CA GLN A 629 6.22 25.22 -38.29
C GLN A 629 7.36 25.31 -37.26
N ALA A 630 8.14 24.24 -37.15
CA ALA A 630 9.35 24.21 -36.32
C ALA A 630 10.48 24.96 -37.03
N GLU A 631 11.05 25.96 -36.36
CA GLU A 631 12.15 26.77 -36.94
C GLU A 631 13.53 26.22 -36.57
N PHE A 632 13.66 25.49 -35.46
CA PHE A 632 14.91 24.80 -35.10
C PHE A 632 14.67 23.61 -34.17
N TYR A 633 15.68 22.74 -34.11
CA TYR A 633 15.64 21.46 -33.43
C TYR A 633 16.78 21.36 -32.41
N ALA A 634 16.51 20.82 -31.22
CA ALA A 634 17.54 20.47 -30.24
C ALA A 634 17.59 18.95 -30.03
N PHE A 635 18.80 18.39 -29.94
CA PHE A 635 19.03 16.95 -29.83
C PHE A 635 19.49 16.55 -28.43
N VAL A 636 18.92 15.45 -27.92
CA VAL A 636 19.37 14.77 -26.70
C VAL A 636 19.56 13.29 -27.05
N ASN A 637 20.82 12.90 -27.26
CA ASN A 637 21.19 11.57 -27.75
C ASN A 637 20.51 11.21 -29.10
N ASN A 638 19.53 10.31 -29.10
CA ASN A 638 18.77 9.91 -30.30
C ASN A 638 17.41 10.61 -30.44
N ASP A 639 16.99 11.39 -29.45
CA ASP A 639 15.71 12.10 -29.43
C ASP A 639 15.91 13.58 -29.81
N TYR A 640 14.84 14.23 -30.29
CA TYR A 640 14.85 15.65 -30.59
C TYR A 640 13.56 16.37 -30.14
N ILE A 641 13.71 17.68 -29.95
CA ILE A 641 12.65 18.60 -29.56
C ILE A 641 12.51 19.67 -30.64
N GLU A 642 11.28 19.93 -31.06
CA GLU A 642 10.92 20.97 -32.02
C GLU A 642 10.61 22.28 -31.28
N TYR A 643 11.13 23.40 -31.77
CA TYR A 643 10.89 24.72 -31.19
C TYR A 643 10.30 25.70 -32.22
N SER A 644 9.42 26.58 -31.73
CA SER A 644 8.97 27.76 -32.48
C SER A 644 10.03 28.87 -32.48
N ALA A 645 9.85 29.88 -33.34
CA ALA A 645 10.64 31.12 -33.37
C ALA A 645 10.89 31.75 -31.97
N MET A 646 9.87 31.67 -31.10
CA MET A 646 9.87 32.21 -29.75
C MET A 646 10.66 31.34 -28.74
N GLY A 647 11.22 30.21 -29.17
CA GLY A 647 11.92 29.25 -28.30
C GLY A 647 10.99 28.43 -27.41
N ILE A 648 9.69 28.37 -27.73
CA ILE A 648 8.71 27.56 -27.01
C ILE A 648 8.77 26.13 -27.59
N PRO A 649 8.95 25.07 -26.77
CA PRO A 649 8.95 23.70 -27.25
C PRO A 649 7.55 23.33 -27.74
N LEU A 650 7.46 22.91 -29.01
CA LEU A 650 6.21 22.53 -29.65
C LEU A 650 5.86 21.07 -29.39
N ASN A 651 6.82 20.15 -29.61
CA ASN A 651 6.67 18.72 -29.33
C ASN A 651 8.01 18.03 -29.03
N TRP A 652 7.93 16.93 -28.27
CA TRP A 652 9.01 15.96 -28.07
C TRP A 652 8.72 14.71 -28.90
N ILE A 653 9.67 14.25 -29.73
CA ILE A 653 9.45 13.11 -30.63
C ILE A 653 10.43 11.98 -30.29
N GLU A 654 9.91 10.92 -29.67
CA GLU A 654 10.69 9.70 -29.36
C GLU A 654 10.88 8.82 -30.60
N GLY A 655 12.12 8.40 -30.86
CA GLY A 655 12.43 7.19 -31.64
C GLY A 655 12.21 7.20 -33.17
N ARG A 656 11.83 8.33 -33.80
CA ARG A 656 11.80 8.45 -35.28
C ARG A 656 13.10 9.02 -35.83
N LYS A 657 13.76 8.29 -36.75
CA LYS A 657 14.69 8.90 -37.71
C LYS A 657 13.88 9.58 -38.82
N PRO A 658 14.21 10.82 -39.25
CA PRO A 658 13.54 11.44 -40.39
C PRO A 658 13.77 10.64 -41.68
N GLU A 659 12.75 10.42 -42.49
CA GLU A 659 12.83 9.61 -43.72
C GLU A 659 13.84 10.16 -44.75
N ASN A 660 14.09 11.47 -44.73
CA ASN A 660 15.02 12.16 -45.63
C ASN A 660 16.39 12.51 -44.99
N GLY A 661 16.68 12.01 -43.78
CA GLY A 661 17.88 12.41 -43.03
C GLY A 661 17.73 13.77 -42.32
N LEU A 662 18.83 14.24 -41.71
CA LEU A 662 18.86 15.51 -40.98
C LEU A 662 18.78 16.71 -41.94
N PRO A 663 17.98 17.75 -41.64
CA PRO A 663 18.04 19.05 -42.32
C PRO A 663 19.46 19.64 -42.29
N SER A 664 19.87 20.33 -43.35
CA SER A 664 21.25 20.81 -43.53
C SER A 664 21.68 21.92 -42.56
N ASP A 665 20.73 22.48 -41.81
CA ASP A 665 20.86 23.51 -40.78
C ASP A 665 20.85 22.95 -39.35
N ALA A 666 20.66 21.64 -39.17
CA ALA A 666 20.66 20.99 -37.86
C ALA A 666 22.06 21.00 -37.19
N LYS A 667 22.31 21.96 -36.30
CA LYS A 667 23.54 22.06 -35.49
C LYS A 667 23.40 21.34 -34.12
N PRO A 668 24.35 20.46 -33.73
CA PRO A 668 24.39 19.95 -32.36
C PRO A 668 24.85 21.04 -31.37
N LEU A 669 24.36 21.00 -30.13
CA LEU A 669 24.61 22.02 -29.09
C LEU A 669 26.10 22.28 -28.76
N CYS A 670 27.01 21.38 -29.14
CA CYS A 670 28.45 21.52 -28.96
C CYS A 670 29.13 22.45 -30.00
N ASN A 671 28.45 22.82 -31.09
CA ASN A 671 29.05 23.51 -32.25
C ASN A 671 28.46 24.91 -32.53
N LEU A 672 28.01 25.62 -31.49
CA LEU A 672 27.71 27.06 -31.61
C LEU A 672 29.00 27.88 -31.58
N THR A 673 29.10 28.89 -32.45
CA THR A 673 30.26 29.80 -32.46
C THR A 673 30.09 30.93 -31.44
N ASP A 674 31.19 31.53 -30.95
CA ASP A 674 31.17 32.56 -29.91
C ASP A 674 30.28 33.78 -30.25
N ASN A 675 30.08 34.07 -31.54
CA ASN A 675 29.20 35.14 -32.02
C ASN A 675 27.70 34.77 -32.03
N GLU A 676 27.34 33.49 -31.92
CA GLU A 676 25.94 33.04 -31.84
C GLU A 676 25.43 33.03 -30.38
N LEU A 677 26.32 32.83 -29.41
CA LEU A 677 26.03 32.86 -27.96
C LEU A 677 25.70 34.27 -27.40
N THR A 678 26.13 35.34 -28.06
CA THR A 678 26.00 36.72 -27.54
C THR A 678 24.58 37.29 -27.59
N SER A 679 23.66 36.69 -28.36
CA SER A 679 22.28 37.19 -28.51
C SER A 679 21.30 36.77 -27.38
N LYS A 680 21.66 35.81 -26.53
CA LYS A 680 20.85 35.36 -25.37
C LYS A 680 21.67 35.29 -24.06
N SER A 681 22.67 36.16 -23.93
CA SER A 681 23.53 36.22 -22.75
C SER A 681 22.89 37.03 -21.62
N ILE A 682 22.34 36.34 -20.60
CA ILE A 682 21.75 36.99 -19.41
C ILE A 682 22.85 37.63 -18.55
N LEU A 683 24.01 36.95 -18.43
CA LEU A 683 25.14 37.43 -17.62
C LEU A 683 26.19 38.23 -18.41
N LYS A 684 26.05 38.38 -19.74
CA LYS A 684 26.83 39.30 -20.61
C LYS A 684 28.35 39.30 -20.39
N GLY A 685 28.95 38.11 -20.25
CA GLY A 685 30.38 37.95 -20.03
C GLY A 685 30.86 38.34 -18.62
N ALA A 686 29.95 38.53 -17.66
CA ALA A 686 30.30 38.87 -16.28
C ALA A 686 31.32 37.87 -15.72
N PRO A 687 32.42 38.34 -15.11
CA PRO A 687 33.42 37.46 -14.53
C PRO A 687 32.88 36.82 -13.24
N VAL A 688 32.76 35.50 -13.23
CA VAL A 688 32.22 34.71 -12.11
C VAL A 688 33.27 33.72 -11.61
N SER A 689 33.47 33.65 -10.30
CA SER A 689 34.27 32.62 -9.64
C SER A 689 33.40 31.68 -8.82
N LEU A 690 33.85 30.43 -8.64
CA LEU A 690 33.27 29.46 -7.71
C LEU A 690 34.09 29.42 -6.43
N ALA A 691 33.43 29.32 -5.28
CA ALA A 691 34.09 29.15 -3.99
C ALA A 691 34.58 27.70 -3.76
N SER A 692 35.52 27.52 -2.83
CA SER A 692 35.83 26.24 -2.18
C SER A 692 34.56 25.68 -1.52
N GLY A 693 34.35 24.36 -1.61
CA GLY A 693 33.19 23.68 -0.99
C GLY A 693 32.18 23.02 -1.93
N PHE A 694 32.42 22.99 -3.25
CA PHE A 694 31.66 22.14 -4.18
C PHE A 694 32.22 20.71 -4.25
N THR A 695 31.35 19.74 -4.54
CA THR A 695 31.79 18.41 -5.00
C THR A 695 32.09 18.47 -6.50
N LYS A 696 33.08 17.69 -6.99
CA LYS A 696 33.53 17.74 -8.39
C LYS A 696 32.41 17.68 -9.44
N SER A 697 31.37 16.86 -9.20
CA SER A 697 30.20 16.79 -10.09
C SER A 697 29.41 18.11 -10.09
N LYS A 698 29.03 18.62 -8.91
CA LYS A 698 28.26 19.88 -8.79
C LYS A 698 29.05 21.08 -9.33
N GLU A 699 30.36 21.11 -9.13
CA GLU A 699 31.25 22.13 -9.68
C GLU A 699 31.20 22.14 -11.21
N GLU A 700 31.28 20.97 -11.86
CA GLU A 700 31.21 20.85 -13.31
C GLU A 700 29.84 21.25 -13.88
N ASP A 701 28.76 20.84 -13.21
CA ASP A 701 27.38 21.17 -13.60
C ASP A 701 27.09 22.67 -13.49
N ILE A 702 27.51 23.32 -12.40
CA ILE A 702 27.36 24.77 -12.22
C ILE A 702 28.27 25.55 -13.19
N ARG A 703 29.49 25.06 -13.48
CA ARG A 703 30.34 25.66 -14.53
C ARG A 703 29.69 25.61 -15.91
N LYS A 704 29.02 24.50 -16.26
CA LYS A 704 28.26 24.38 -17.52
C LYS A 704 27.11 25.39 -17.54
N LEU A 705 26.31 25.43 -16.46
CA LEU A 705 25.17 26.34 -16.34
C LEU A 705 25.55 27.82 -16.46
N LEU A 706 26.61 28.26 -15.77
CA LEU A 706 27.12 29.63 -15.85
C LEU A 706 27.62 29.99 -17.27
N LYS A 707 28.25 29.05 -17.98
CA LYS A 707 28.64 29.24 -19.38
C LYS A 707 27.42 29.34 -20.30
N THR A 708 26.38 28.53 -20.07
CA THR A 708 25.11 28.62 -20.81
C THR A 708 24.39 29.96 -20.60
N LEU A 709 24.47 30.55 -19.40
CA LEU A 709 23.99 31.90 -19.11
C LEU A 709 24.88 33.02 -19.69
N GLY A 710 26.03 32.65 -20.29
CA GLY A 710 26.97 33.56 -20.91
C GLY A 710 27.89 34.31 -19.94
N ALA A 711 28.16 33.78 -18.74
CA ALA A 711 29.16 34.32 -17.82
C ALA A 711 30.60 33.89 -18.19
N LYS A 712 31.59 34.75 -17.93
CA LYS A 712 33.01 34.36 -18.00
C LYS A 712 33.39 33.68 -16.68
N VAL A 713 33.32 32.35 -16.64
CA VAL A 713 33.81 31.58 -15.48
C VAL A 713 35.34 31.70 -15.42
N LEU A 714 35.84 32.25 -14.32
CA LEU A 714 37.27 32.49 -14.08
C LEU A 714 37.96 31.26 -13.48
N ASN A 715 39.24 31.10 -13.82
CA ASN A 715 40.14 30.14 -13.19
C ASN A 715 40.78 30.72 -11.93
N ASP A 716 41.42 29.87 -11.11
CA ASP A 716 41.97 30.26 -9.81
C ASP A 716 43.01 31.40 -9.87
N GLN A 717 43.74 31.51 -10.99
CA GLN A 717 44.71 32.59 -11.24
C GLN A 717 44.07 33.92 -11.65
N GLU A 718 42.80 33.94 -12.07
CA GLU A 718 42.09 35.14 -12.52
C GLU A 718 41.09 35.67 -11.47
N ARG A 719 40.95 35.01 -10.30
CA ARG A 719 39.91 35.29 -9.27
C ARG A 719 39.81 36.75 -8.84
N SER A 720 40.90 37.52 -8.90
CA SER A 720 40.94 38.95 -8.59
C SER A 720 40.04 39.81 -9.48
N ALA A 721 39.72 39.35 -10.69
CA ALA A 721 38.82 40.00 -11.63
C ALA A 721 37.33 39.64 -11.43
N ALA A 722 36.98 38.80 -10.45
CA ALA A 722 35.60 38.36 -10.24
C ALA A 722 34.64 39.51 -9.87
N MET A 723 33.48 39.54 -10.52
CA MET A 723 32.34 40.39 -10.19
C MET A 723 31.35 39.65 -9.27
N TYR A 724 31.21 38.34 -9.43
CA TYR A 724 30.40 37.47 -8.58
C TYR A 724 31.21 36.27 -8.09
N VAL A 725 31.03 35.90 -6.82
CA VAL A 725 31.55 34.66 -6.23
C VAL A 725 30.36 33.81 -5.81
N VAL A 726 30.21 32.62 -6.41
CA VAL A 726 29.11 31.70 -6.12
C VAL A 726 29.54 30.68 -5.06
N HIS A 727 28.80 30.63 -3.96
CA HIS A 727 29.02 29.73 -2.81
C HIS A 727 28.05 28.55 -2.84
N SER A 728 28.49 27.40 -2.33
CA SER A 728 27.67 26.17 -2.29
C SER A 728 26.55 26.22 -1.25
N SER A 729 26.66 27.10 -0.24
CA SER A 729 25.72 27.27 0.87
C SER A 729 25.22 28.71 0.97
N LYS A 730 24.08 28.92 1.65
CA LYS A 730 23.53 30.27 1.95
C LYS A 730 24.11 30.93 3.19
N GLU A 731 24.71 30.15 4.07
CA GLU A 731 25.38 30.58 5.30
C GLU A 731 26.83 30.11 5.23
N ILE A 732 27.78 31.00 5.52
CA ILE A 732 29.21 30.64 5.63
C ILE A 732 29.86 31.29 6.86
N PRO A 733 30.78 30.60 7.55
CA PRO A 733 31.62 31.19 8.60
C PRO A 733 32.44 32.37 8.07
N SER A 734 32.58 33.43 8.87
CA SER A 734 33.37 34.62 8.49
C SER A 734 34.84 34.32 8.18
N SER A 735 35.39 33.23 8.71
CA SER A 735 36.73 32.72 8.43
C SER A 735 36.91 32.26 6.98
N LEU A 736 35.93 31.59 6.37
CA LEU A 736 36.03 31.11 4.98
C LEU A 736 36.05 32.24 3.96
N VAL A 737 35.45 33.40 4.28
CA VAL A 737 35.53 34.58 3.41
C VAL A 737 36.93 35.20 3.41
N ARG A 738 37.75 34.97 4.44
CA ARG A 738 39.15 35.42 4.48
C ARG A 738 40.10 34.58 3.62
N GLU A 739 39.68 33.43 3.11
CA GLU A 739 40.43 32.70 2.06
C GLU A 739 40.48 33.46 0.72
N TYR A 740 39.76 34.58 0.59
CA TYR A 740 39.57 35.34 -0.65
C TYR A 740 40.16 36.76 -0.59
N GLU A 741 41.28 36.98 0.12
CA GLU A 741 42.02 38.27 0.04
C GLU A 741 42.47 38.62 -1.38
N ASP A 742 42.63 37.60 -2.24
CA ASP A 742 42.93 37.75 -3.67
C ASP A 742 41.74 38.22 -4.53
N VAL A 743 40.51 38.25 -3.99
CA VAL A 743 39.30 38.69 -4.70
C VAL A 743 39.04 40.18 -4.47
N SER A 744 38.62 40.89 -5.51
CA SER A 744 38.21 42.29 -5.41
C SER A 744 37.16 42.50 -4.32
N LYS A 745 37.39 43.44 -3.39
CA LYS A 745 36.43 43.85 -2.34
C LYS A 745 35.11 44.44 -2.88
N LYS A 746 34.95 44.52 -4.21
CA LYS A 746 33.71 44.92 -4.91
C LYS A 746 32.95 43.72 -5.51
N ALA A 747 33.47 42.50 -5.42
CA ALA A 747 32.79 41.30 -5.85
C ALA A 747 31.57 41.02 -4.96
N ARG A 748 30.47 40.56 -5.56
CA ARG A 748 29.25 40.18 -4.83
C ARG A 748 29.28 38.69 -4.52
N HIS A 749 29.01 38.33 -3.27
CA HIS A 749 28.95 36.94 -2.82
C HIS A 749 27.50 36.47 -2.86
N VAL A 750 27.22 35.42 -3.64
CA VAL A 750 25.87 34.88 -3.88
C VAL A 750 25.86 33.35 -3.72
N SER A 751 24.70 32.78 -3.42
CA SER A 751 24.51 31.32 -3.29
C SER A 751 24.14 30.65 -4.63
N VAL A 752 24.26 29.31 -4.73
CA VAL A 752 23.82 28.54 -5.93
C VAL A 752 22.38 28.86 -6.35
N SER A 753 21.48 29.09 -5.38
CA SER A 753 20.08 29.41 -5.66
C SER A 753 19.87 30.67 -6.49
N TRP A 754 20.83 31.61 -6.49
CA TRP A 754 20.84 32.76 -7.40
C TRP A 754 20.95 32.32 -8.86
N VAL A 755 21.85 31.39 -9.17
CA VAL A 755 22.07 30.88 -10.53
C VAL A 755 20.81 30.15 -11.02
N GLU A 756 20.21 29.34 -10.16
CA GLU A 756 18.95 28.62 -10.45
C GLU A 756 17.77 29.57 -10.65
N ALA A 757 17.67 30.63 -9.84
CA ALA A 757 16.63 31.66 -9.98
C ALA A 757 16.77 32.44 -11.30
N VAL A 758 17.99 32.89 -11.65
CA VAL A 758 18.30 33.58 -12.91
C VAL A 758 17.94 32.72 -14.14
N VAL A 759 18.17 31.40 -14.08
CA VAL A 759 17.71 30.44 -15.11
C VAL A 759 16.19 30.36 -15.17
N SER A 760 15.50 30.36 -14.03
CA SER A 760 14.05 30.19 -13.97
C SER A 760 13.26 31.42 -14.43
N THR A 761 13.81 32.62 -14.30
CA THR A 761 13.13 33.88 -14.64
C THR A 761 13.67 34.62 -15.85
N CYS A 762 14.82 34.21 -16.40
CA CYS A 762 15.50 34.85 -17.54
C CYS A 762 15.85 36.35 -17.36
N GLU A 763 15.87 36.83 -16.11
CA GLU A 763 16.16 38.22 -15.75
C GLU A 763 17.24 38.28 -14.66
N ILE A 764 17.93 39.43 -14.54
CA ILE A 764 18.91 39.66 -13.48
C ILE A 764 18.16 40.00 -12.19
N GLN A 765 18.01 39.00 -11.31
CA GLN A 765 17.36 39.20 -10.01
C GLN A 765 18.21 40.03 -9.04
N GLU A 766 17.53 40.68 -8.08
CA GLU A 766 18.17 41.41 -7.00
C GLU A 766 19.07 40.46 -6.18
N THR A 767 20.33 40.86 -5.98
CA THR A 767 21.33 39.99 -5.35
C THR A 767 21.18 39.90 -3.83
N GLU A 768 20.26 40.64 -3.22
CA GLU A 768 20.10 40.72 -1.76
C GLU A 768 19.43 39.46 -1.18
N GLU A 769 18.36 38.95 -1.80
CA GLU A 769 17.68 37.71 -1.34
C GLU A 769 18.55 36.44 -1.46
N HIS A 770 19.59 36.49 -2.31
CA HIS A 770 20.49 35.37 -2.57
C HIS A 770 21.93 35.61 -2.10
N ALA A 771 22.17 36.72 -1.40
CA ALA A 771 23.43 36.98 -0.72
C ALA A 771 23.72 35.87 0.31
N VAL A 772 25.00 35.70 0.63
CA VAL A 772 25.42 34.71 1.64
C VAL A 772 25.50 35.39 3.00
N GLU A 773 24.84 34.83 4.01
CA GLU A 773 24.92 35.34 5.39
C GLU A 773 26.24 34.92 6.04
N LEU A 774 26.90 35.88 6.70
CA LEU A 774 28.16 35.67 7.42
C LEU A 774 27.87 35.32 8.88
N ILE A 775 28.16 34.09 9.26
CA ILE A 775 28.03 33.65 10.65
C ILE A 775 29.34 33.95 11.39
N ALA A 776 29.23 34.48 12.61
CA ALA A 776 30.37 34.75 13.48
C ALA A 776 31.10 33.43 13.86
N ASP A 777 32.44 33.44 13.76
CA ASP A 777 33.27 32.29 14.13
C ASP A 777 33.31 32.10 15.66
N TYR A 778 32.33 31.40 16.23
CA TYR A 778 32.32 31.05 17.65
C TYR A 778 33.40 30.02 17.99
N CYS A 779 34.47 30.44 18.67
CA CYS A 779 35.41 29.49 19.26
C CYS A 779 34.72 28.67 20.37
N SER A 780 34.91 27.35 20.36
CA SER A 780 34.56 26.46 21.48
C SER A 780 35.56 26.58 22.66
N CYS A 781 36.51 27.51 22.59
CA CYS A 781 37.48 27.84 23.63
C CYS A 781 37.00 28.98 24.55
N PRO A 782 37.43 29.02 25.83
CA PRO A 782 36.98 30.03 26.81
C PRO A 782 37.70 31.38 26.68
N CYS A 783 37.90 31.89 25.46
CA CYS A 783 38.51 33.19 25.23
C CYS A 783 37.47 34.33 25.17
N LEU A 784 37.93 35.58 25.30
CA LEU A 784 37.08 36.78 25.39
C LEU A 784 36.46 37.26 24.06
N HIS A 785 36.63 36.51 22.97
CA HIS A 785 36.06 36.83 21.64
C HIS A 785 34.73 36.10 21.42
N ARG A 786 33.74 36.36 22.27
CA ARG A 786 32.42 35.71 22.22
C ARG A 786 31.36 36.60 21.59
#